data_AF-A0A7Z9ZLR8-F1
#
_entry.id   AF-A0A7Z9ZLR8-F1
#
_cell.length_a   1.000
_cell.length_b   1.000
_cell.length_c   1.000
_cell.angle_alpha   90.00
_cell.angle_beta   90.00
_cell.angle_gamma   90.00
#
_symmetry.space_group_name_H-M   'P 1'
#
loop_
_entity.id
_entity.type
_entity.pdbx_description
1 polymer ?
#
loop_
_entity_poly.entity_id
_entity_poly.type
_entity_poly.pdbx_seq_one_letter_code
_entity_poly.pdbx_strand_id
1 'polypeptide(L)'
;MERGIGLVPALPRRPEGPLARYRPPELEDAAATFISHFTSPGDLVLDLFCRGAPFLRPAVRQGRRAVGVGVNPIGLLLAGMELQPPAHSHLLSAAFTRLGDRPKGDRPLRRYLTDLYRARCPTCRSEGVAEWFAWDREANYPYAKAVRCPRCEGVQEGPTDEEDIAGARRFDPKGLSYHYALGRVVPLGHAARERAAELVDLYTPRNLTALMDVTIRLEGLEMERAVRTALQGILVETFDRGSGLDPHGEARPRPRTLRLPARFLERNVWFLLEEGLEQTLARLPDRTTPLPRARDLAHLLSDPRPAFILHPSPAQRVDRVLPPGSVALILADPPRPDGVFWALCALWAGWLWDDAAVARAMRPFLRRRRFDWEWHRRALQAALTAAAAVLRSDGHLITLFAEPDRSLVASVCTAAAGAGYDLVGWGADPQAGCHLTWRWAGREVEPVASEPLASDMAQAVERLTRACLEARAEPTDPLLLHTAVYTGLAEGSHLAHAAAVEQMPTEPPPLPPLALVTHAVETGIGQVPLRRDEDTGGVWLPSTEKQAAEPLADRLESRVLEVFLSRPEWTTPALLWEIYASFTGPLTPDLSLAIACVESYGRFADGVWRLREEDKPDRRAEELRTLREELKTLGRRLGFRVGEGKGWDVRWREKRRDVYLFVLSSTAALGRYLLRGRRIPEGAHPCLVFPGGRAELLARKLQRDPRMVRAAAEGGWHFIKFRHLRRLIAEGLDRRLFETMLGLDPIVEREGVQIPLVL
;
A
#
# COMPACT_ATOMS: atom_id res chain seq x y z
N MET A 1 -19.86 26.02 -1.46
CA MET A 1 -18.64 25.48 -0.84
C MET A 1 -18.37 24.15 -1.50
N GLU A 2 -17.37 24.08 -2.38
CA GLU A 2 -16.83 22.80 -2.83
C GLU A 2 -16.30 22.08 -1.59
N ARG A 3 -16.78 20.87 -1.31
CA ARG A 3 -16.25 20.05 -0.22
C ARG A 3 -14.81 19.71 -0.58
N GLY A 4 -13.89 19.86 0.37
CA GLY A 4 -12.49 19.51 0.14
C GLY A 4 -12.35 18.04 -0.30
N ILE A 5 -11.61 17.81 -1.38
CA ILE A 5 -11.36 16.46 -1.90
C ILE A 5 -10.22 15.86 -1.04
N GLY A 6 -10.59 15.11 0.00
CA GLY A 6 -9.66 14.47 0.95
C GLY A 6 -9.22 13.06 0.54
N LEU A 7 -8.44 12.41 1.43
CA LEU A 7 -8.12 10.98 1.34
C LEU A 7 -9.42 10.16 1.43
N VAL A 8 -9.54 9.12 0.61
CA VAL A 8 -10.53 8.06 0.80
C VAL A 8 -9.84 6.94 1.56
N PRO A 9 -10.08 6.79 2.87
CA PRO A 9 -9.42 5.74 3.63
C PRO A 9 -9.91 4.37 3.14
N ALA A 10 -8.99 3.61 2.56
CA ALA A 10 -9.17 2.21 2.27
C ALA A 10 -7.88 1.48 2.65
N LEU A 11 -8.01 0.37 3.38
CA LEU A 11 -6.85 -0.47 3.65
C LEU A 11 -6.43 -1.14 2.34
N PRO A 12 -5.19 -0.94 1.88
CA PRO A 12 -4.71 -1.59 0.68
C PRO A 12 -4.71 -3.10 0.87
N ARG A 13 -5.29 -3.83 -0.08
CA ARG A 13 -5.31 -5.30 -0.02
C ARG A 13 -4.04 -5.84 -0.65
N ARG A 14 -3.47 -6.89 -0.07
CA ARG A 14 -2.33 -7.55 -0.73
C ARG A 14 -2.83 -8.19 -2.03
N PRO A 15 -2.10 -8.02 -3.14
CA PRO A 15 -2.47 -8.65 -4.38
C PRO A 15 -2.36 -10.17 -4.23
N GLU A 16 -3.30 -10.88 -4.84
CA GLU A 16 -3.29 -12.34 -4.91
C GLU A 16 -3.07 -12.82 -6.34
N GLY A 17 -2.68 -14.09 -6.48
CA GLY A 17 -2.53 -14.73 -7.77
C GLY A 17 -1.19 -14.49 -8.46
N PRO A 18 -1.13 -14.75 -9.79
CA PRO A 18 0.09 -14.69 -10.55
C PRO A 18 0.81 -13.36 -10.37
N LEU A 19 2.11 -13.45 -10.12
CA LEU A 19 3.03 -12.35 -9.91
C LEU A 19 2.66 -11.42 -8.74
N ALA A 20 1.90 -11.91 -7.75
CA ALA A 20 1.54 -11.14 -6.56
C ALA A 20 2.73 -10.41 -5.91
N ARG A 21 3.92 -11.05 -5.88
CA ARG A 21 5.14 -10.44 -5.31
C ARG A 21 5.65 -9.17 -6.02
N TYR A 22 5.19 -8.89 -7.24
CA TYR A 22 5.55 -7.70 -8.03
C TYR A 22 4.43 -6.67 -8.14
N ARG A 23 3.21 -7.07 -7.75
CA ARG A 23 2.03 -6.21 -7.85
C ARG A 23 1.98 -5.24 -6.67
N PRO A 24 1.52 -4.01 -6.91
CA PRO A 24 1.26 -3.09 -5.82
C PRO A 24 0.05 -3.58 -5.01
N PRO A 25 -0.07 -3.20 -3.74
CA PRO A 25 -1.32 -3.38 -3.00
C PRO A 25 -2.52 -2.75 -3.73
N GLU A 26 -3.65 -3.42 -3.67
CA GLU A 26 -4.86 -3.06 -4.41
C GLU A 26 -5.66 -1.99 -3.67
N LEU A 27 -6.04 -0.94 -4.41
CA LEU A 27 -6.80 0.22 -3.94
C LEU A 27 -8.21 0.27 -4.56
N GLU A 28 -8.84 -0.90 -4.79
CA GLU A 28 -10.15 -1.01 -5.46
C GLU A 28 -11.23 -0.18 -4.75
N ASP A 29 -11.29 -0.23 -3.41
CA ASP A 29 -12.31 0.48 -2.62
C ASP A 29 -12.13 2.01 -2.71
N ALA A 30 -10.88 2.51 -2.68
CA ALA A 30 -10.59 3.92 -2.88
C ALA A 30 -10.97 4.37 -4.29
N ALA A 31 -10.58 3.61 -5.32
CA ALA A 31 -10.92 3.88 -6.71
C ALA A 31 -12.43 3.90 -6.94
N ALA A 32 -13.17 2.94 -6.38
CA ALA A 32 -14.62 2.88 -6.45
C ALA A 32 -15.27 4.16 -5.93
N THR A 33 -14.74 4.71 -4.84
CA THR A 33 -15.28 5.94 -4.24
C THR A 33 -15.01 7.15 -5.13
N PHE A 34 -13.80 7.28 -5.68
CA PHE A 34 -13.48 8.36 -6.62
C PHE A 34 -14.30 8.29 -7.91
N ILE A 35 -14.49 7.10 -8.46
CA ILE A 35 -15.35 6.88 -9.63
C ILE A 35 -16.77 7.33 -9.31
N SER A 36 -17.31 6.94 -8.15
CA SER A 36 -18.65 7.34 -7.74
C SER A 36 -18.80 8.86 -7.57
N HIS A 37 -17.73 9.54 -7.15
CA HIS A 37 -17.76 10.98 -6.86
C HIS A 37 -17.55 11.85 -8.09
N PHE A 38 -16.62 11.48 -8.97
CA PHE A 38 -16.17 12.32 -10.09
C PHE A 38 -16.79 11.97 -11.44
N THR A 39 -17.63 10.94 -11.51
CA THR A 39 -18.22 10.49 -12.78
C THR A 39 -19.68 10.10 -12.62
N SER A 40 -20.39 10.06 -13.75
CA SER A 40 -21.75 9.57 -13.90
C SER A 40 -21.77 8.25 -14.69
N PRO A 41 -22.86 7.46 -14.62
CA PRO A 41 -23.04 6.31 -15.52
C PRO A 41 -22.88 6.71 -16.99
N GLY A 42 -22.19 5.87 -17.77
CA GLY A 42 -21.86 6.14 -19.17
C GLY A 42 -20.60 6.99 -19.39
N ASP A 43 -20.05 7.65 -18.37
CA ASP A 43 -18.77 8.36 -18.51
C ASP A 43 -17.62 7.39 -18.79
N LEU A 44 -16.57 7.92 -19.41
CA LEU A 44 -15.34 7.19 -19.71
C LEU A 44 -14.31 7.40 -18.59
N VAL A 45 -13.85 6.29 -18.01
CA VAL A 45 -12.79 6.23 -17.00
C VAL A 45 -11.54 5.61 -17.63
N LEU A 46 -10.39 6.24 -17.40
CA LEU A 46 -9.10 5.76 -17.89
C LEU A 46 -8.24 5.27 -16.71
N ASP A 47 -7.80 4.02 -16.77
CA ASP A 47 -6.64 3.53 -16.01
C ASP A 47 -5.39 3.73 -16.86
N LEU A 48 -4.56 4.73 -16.49
CA LEU A 48 -3.47 5.23 -17.33
C LEU A 48 -2.30 4.24 -17.48
N PHE A 49 -2.10 3.36 -16.50
CA PHE A 49 -0.96 2.42 -16.49
C PHE A 49 -1.36 0.95 -16.48
N CYS A 50 -2.64 0.65 -16.20
CA CYS A 50 -3.29 -0.65 -16.23
C CYS A 50 -2.38 -1.81 -15.78
N ARG A 51 -2.26 -1.93 -14.46
CA ARG A 51 -1.43 -2.94 -13.80
C ARG A 51 -2.23 -4.10 -13.21
N GLY A 52 -3.56 -4.09 -13.36
CA GLY A 52 -4.50 -5.08 -12.84
C GLY A 52 -5.95 -4.63 -13.01
N ALA A 53 -6.90 -5.36 -12.43
CA ALA A 53 -8.31 -4.97 -12.43
C ALA A 53 -8.78 -3.87 -11.43
N PRO A 54 -8.05 -3.48 -10.35
CA PRO A 54 -8.61 -2.66 -9.27
C PRO A 54 -9.26 -1.33 -9.67
N PHE A 55 -8.88 -0.71 -10.79
CA PHE A 55 -9.51 0.54 -11.27
C PHE A 55 -10.62 0.28 -12.29
N LEU A 56 -10.44 -0.71 -13.16
CA LEU A 56 -11.38 -1.03 -14.23
C LEU A 56 -12.64 -1.74 -13.71
N ARG A 57 -12.47 -2.65 -12.74
CA ARG A 57 -13.56 -3.44 -12.16
C ARG A 57 -14.63 -2.56 -11.51
N PRO A 58 -14.30 -1.64 -10.57
CA PRO A 58 -15.31 -0.75 -10.00
C PRO A 58 -15.89 0.21 -11.05
N ALA A 59 -15.11 0.66 -12.04
CA ALA A 59 -15.63 1.52 -13.10
C ALA A 59 -16.79 0.86 -13.86
N VAL A 60 -16.58 -0.36 -14.36
CA VAL A 60 -17.62 -1.10 -15.10
C VAL A 60 -18.79 -1.46 -14.19
N ARG A 61 -18.53 -1.93 -12.96
CA ARG A 61 -19.59 -2.30 -12.00
C ARG A 61 -20.50 -1.13 -11.64
N GLN A 62 -19.96 0.09 -11.63
CA GLN A 62 -20.73 1.29 -11.38
C GLN A 62 -21.35 1.89 -12.67
N GLY A 63 -21.31 1.19 -13.80
CA GLY A 63 -21.99 1.64 -15.02
C GLY A 63 -21.16 2.58 -15.89
N ARG A 64 -19.83 2.65 -15.71
CA ARG A 64 -18.93 3.46 -16.56
C ARG A 64 -18.34 2.62 -17.70
N ARG A 65 -17.86 3.31 -18.72
CA ARG A 65 -16.99 2.73 -19.76
C ARG A 65 -15.55 2.87 -19.29
N ALA A 66 -14.75 1.82 -19.44
CA ALA A 66 -13.40 1.80 -18.87
C ALA A 66 -12.33 1.44 -19.91
N VAL A 67 -11.25 2.22 -19.96
CA VAL A 67 -10.08 1.93 -20.81
C VAL A 67 -8.88 1.72 -19.92
N GLY A 68 -8.25 0.55 -20.01
CA GLY A 68 -6.95 0.28 -19.40
C GLY A 68 -5.85 0.39 -20.44
N VAL A 69 -4.92 1.33 -20.26
CA VAL A 69 -3.76 1.51 -21.14
C VAL A 69 -2.52 0.96 -20.45
N GLY A 70 -1.74 0.13 -21.16
CA GLY A 70 -0.50 -0.42 -20.61
C GLY A 70 0.49 -0.81 -21.69
N VAL A 71 1.76 -0.44 -21.48
CA VAL A 71 2.87 -0.89 -22.34
C VAL A 71 3.32 -2.31 -22.01
N ASN A 72 3.06 -2.76 -20.77
CA ASN A 72 3.42 -4.11 -20.33
C ASN A 72 2.30 -5.11 -20.68
N PRO A 73 2.49 -6.00 -21.67
CA PRO A 73 1.47 -6.98 -22.05
C PRO A 73 1.20 -7.98 -20.92
N ILE A 74 2.17 -8.24 -20.03
CA ILE A 74 1.97 -9.10 -18.86
C ILE A 74 0.98 -8.45 -17.88
N GLY A 75 1.08 -7.14 -17.64
CA GLY A 75 0.10 -6.41 -16.81
C GLY A 75 -1.32 -6.47 -17.38
N LEU A 76 -1.45 -6.31 -18.70
CA LEU A 76 -2.74 -6.43 -19.40
C LEU A 76 -3.29 -7.86 -19.38
N LEU A 77 -2.43 -8.88 -19.45
CA LEU A 77 -2.83 -10.28 -19.29
C LEU A 77 -3.45 -10.52 -17.90
N LEU A 78 -2.78 -10.05 -16.84
CA LEU A 78 -3.27 -10.19 -15.45
C LEU A 78 -4.59 -9.46 -15.25
N ALA A 79 -4.72 -8.22 -15.74
CA ALA A 79 -5.99 -7.48 -15.73
C ALA A 79 -7.08 -8.23 -16.49
N GLY A 80 -6.76 -8.82 -17.64
CA GLY A 80 -7.69 -9.64 -18.42
C GLY A 80 -8.17 -10.87 -17.67
N MET A 81 -7.27 -11.55 -16.96
CA MET A 81 -7.60 -12.75 -16.17
C MET A 81 -8.59 -12.45 -15.04
N GLU A 82 -8.48 -11.28 -14.43
CA GLU A 82 -9.34 -10.84 -13.32
C GLU A 82 -10.69 -10.25 -13.77
N LEU A 83 -10.72 -9.59 -14.92
CA LEU A 83 -11.94 -8.94 -15.44
C LEU A 83 -12.79 -9.91 -16.29
N GLN A 84 -12.15 -10.90 -16.92
CA GLN A 84 -12.76 -11.90 -17.80
C GLN A 84 -12.32 -13.32 -17.39
N PRO A 85 -12.66 -13.77 -16.17
CA PRO A 85 -12.40 -15.16 -15.77
C PRO A 85 -13.25 -16.13 -16.61
N PRO A 86 -12.85 -17.42 -16.71
CA PRO A 86 -13.69 -18.45 -17.33
C PRO A 86 -15.07 -18.52 -16.65
N ALA A 87 -16.14 -18.59 -17.45
CA ALA A 87 -17.52 -18.61 -16.94
C ALA A 87 -17.78 -19.79 -15.97
N HIS A 88 -17.10 -20.91 -16.20
CA HIS A 88 -17.11 -22.07 -15.32
C HIS A 88 -15.70 -22.58 -15.04
N SER A 89 -15.43 -22.92 -13.79
CA SER A 89 -14.10 -23.38 -13.32
C SER A 89 -13.62 -24.64 -14.06
N HIS A 90 -14.52 -25.60 -14.33
CA HIS A 90 -14.18 -26.86 -15.01
C HIS A 90 -13.63 -26.69 -16.43
N LEU A 91 -13.93 -25.58 -17.13
CA LEU A 91 -13.40 -25.31 -18.47
C LEU A 91 -11.87 -25.12 -18.43
N LEU A 92 -11.38 -24.49 -17.36
CA LEU A 92 -9.95 -24.32 -17.11
C LEU A 92 -9.29 -25.67 -16.82
N SER A 93 -9.89 -26.47 -15.93
CA SER A 93 -9.39 -27.82 -15.62
C SER A 93 -9.33 -28.71 -16.85
N ALA A 94 -10.38 -28.72 -17.68
CA ALA A 94 -10.42 -29.50 -18.91
C ALA A 94 -9.36 -29.03 -19.93
N ALA A 95 -9.13 -27.72 -20.07
CA ALA A 95 -8.07 -27.20 -20.92
C ALA A 95 -6.67 -27.57 -20.40
N PHE A 96 -6.45 -27.54 -19.10
CA PHE A 96 -5.20 -27.98 -18.48
C PHE A 96 -4.95 -29.48 -18.70
N THR A 97 -5.97 -30.34 -18.54
CA THR A 97 -5.87 -31.77 -18.86
C THR A 97 -5.50 -31.97 -20.32
N ARG A 98 -6.16 -31.27 -21.25
CA ARG A 98 -5.82 -31.33 -22.68
C ARG A 98 -4.38 -30.90 -22.97
N LEU A 99 -3.85 -29.90 -22.26
CA LEU A 99 -2.43 -29.52 -22.34
C LEU A 99 -1.52 -30.66 -21.89
N GLY A 100 -1.81 -31.28 -20.75
CA GLY A 100 -1.05 -32.42 -20.23
C GLY A 100 -1.08 -33.64 -21.14
N ASP A 101 -2.17 -33.84 -21.89
CA ASP A 101 -2.35 -34.95 -22.82
C ASP A 101 -1.72 -34.71 -24.20
N ARG A 102 -1.20 -33.50 -24.49
CA ARG A 102 -0.52 -33.21 -25.77
C ARG A 102 0.70 -34.12 -25.95
N PRO A 103 0.94 -34.66 -27.16
CA PRO A 103 2.05 -35.56 -27.39
C PRO A 103 3.41 -34.84 -27.33
N LYS A 104 4.39 -35.50 -26.70
CA LYS A 104 5.82 -35.17 -26.74
C LYS A 104 6.60 -36.47 -26.96
N GLY A 105 6.91 -36.74 -28.22
CA GLY A 105 7.42 -38.05 -28.62
C GLY A 105 6.33 -39.11 -28.52
N ASP A 106 6.61 -40.19 -27.80
CA ASP A 106 5.74 -41.36 -27.62
C ASP A 106 4.78 -41.25 -26.41
N ARG A 107 4.81 -40.15 -25.67
CA ARG A 107 4.10 -40.00 -24.39
C ARG A 107 3.38 -38.66 -24.25
N PRO A 108 2.38 -38.57 -23.34
CA PRO A 108 1.77 -37.31 -22.96
C PRO A 108 2.76 -36.33 -22.34
N LEU A 109 2.56 -35.03 -22.57
CA LEU A 109 3.38 -33.93 -22.05
C LEU A 109 3.53 -34.01 -20.53
N ARG A 110 2.45 -34.26 -19.78
CA ARG A 110 2.49 -34.39 -18.32
C ARG A 110 3.52 -35.43 -17.88
N ARG A 111 3.49 -36.61 -18.49
CA ARG A 111 4.38 -37.73 -18.14
C ARG A 111 5.81 -37.40 -18.54
N TYR A 112 6.01 -36.82 -19.72
CA TYR A 112 7.34 -36.36 -20.15
C TYR A 112 7.95 -35.39 -19.14
N LEU A 113 7.20 -34.35 -18.71
CA LEU A 113 7.71 -33.34 -17.79
C LEU A 113 7.97 -33.92 -16.39
N THR A 114 7.08 -34.76 -15.87
CA THR A 114 7.31 -35.51 -14.63
C THR A 114 8.56 -36.38 -14.71
N ASP A 115 8.79 -37.04 -15.86
CA ASP A 115 9.96 -37.91 -16.07
C ASP A 115 11.29 -37.14 -16.02
N LEU A 116 11.32 -35.84 -16.40
CA LEU A 116 12.53 -34.99 -16.31
C LEU A 116 13.03 -34.81 -14.87
N TYR A 117 12.15 -35.00 -13.89
CA TYR A 117 12.38 -34.81 -12.46
C TYR A 117 12.32 -36.13 -11.67
N ARG A 118 12.42 -37.29 -12.34
CA ARG A 118 12.57 -38.58 -11.63
C ARG A 118 13.80 -38.55 -10.75
N ALA A 119 13.62 -38.95 -9.50
CA ALA A 119 14.67 -39.04 -8.50
C ALA A 119 14.37 -40.18 -7.53
N ARG A 120 15.42 -40.75 -6.92
CA ARG A 120 15.23 -41.71 -5.82
C ARG A 120 14.89 -40.97 -4.54
N CYS A 121 13.93 -41.50 -3.79
CA CYS A 121 13.60 -41.00 -2.45
C CYS A 121 14.84 -41.05 -1.53
N PRO A 122 15.24 -39.95 -0.87
CA PRO A 122 16.41 -39.96 0.02
C PRO A 122 16.23 -40.90 1.22
N THR A 123 14.99 -41.19 1.62
CA THR A 123 14.64 -42.02 2.77
C THR A 123 14.57 -43.51 2.43
N CYS A 124 13.68 -43.91 1.51
CA CYS A 124 13.42 -45.33 1.20
C CYS A 124 14.00 -45.82 -0.14
N ARG A 125 14.66 -44.93 -0.89
CA ARG A 125 15.29 -45.19 -2.21
C ARG A 125 14.36 -45.64 -3.34
N SER A 126 13.04 -45.69 -3.12
CA SER A 126 12.11 -45.97 -4.22
C SER A 126 12.07 -44.82 -5.23
N GLU A 127 11.67 -45.11 -6.46
CA GLU A 127 11.43 -44.08 -7.47
C GLU A 127 10.34 -43.11 -6.99
N GLY A 128 10.59 -41.82 -7.18
CA GLY A 128 9.66 -40.74 -6.95
C GLY A 128 9.91 -39.59 -7.93
N VAL A 129 9.27 -38.45 -7.67
CA VAL A 129 9.41 -37.25 -8.50
C VAL A 129 9.87 -36.11 -7.62
N ALA A 130 10.99 -35.49 -8.00
CA ALA A 130 11.49 -34.31 -7.31
C ALA A 130 10.51 -33.14 -7.48
N GLU A 131 10.14 -32.49 -6.37
CA GLU A 131 9.48 -31.18 -6.38
C GLU A 131 10.48 -30.09 -6.73
N TRP A 132 11.70 -30.21 -6.22
CA TRP A 132 12.79 -29.29 -6.49
C TRP A 132 14.16 -29.94 -6.28
N PHE A 133 15.16 -29.33 -6.92
CA PHE A 133 16.58 -29.53 -6.66
C PHE A 133 17.19 -28.21 -6.21
N ALA A 134 17.96 -28.22 -5.11
CA ALA A 134 18.73 -27.07 -4.67
C ALA A 134 20.13 -27.13 -5.28
N TRP A 135 20.55 -26.04 -5.90
CA TRP A 135 21.81 -25.93 -6.62
C TRP A 135 22.80 -25.06 -5.87
N ASP A 136 24.08 -25.43 -5.95
CA ASP A 136 25.19 -24.54 -5.62
C ASP A 136 25.66 -23.85 -6.92
N ARG A 137 25.59 -22.51 -6.95
CA ARG A 137 25.91 -21.73 -8.14
C ARG A 137 27.38 -21.87 -8.56
N GLU A 138 28.30 -22.00 -7.62
CA GLU A 138 29.73 -22.04 -7.89
C GLU A 138 30.19 -23.44 -8.26
N ALA A 139 29.71 -24.43 -7.52
CA ALA A 139 30.03 -25.82 -7.82
C ALA A 139 29.25 -26.38 -9.03
N ASN A 140 28.18 -25.69 -9.45
CA ASN A 140 27.36 -26.00 -10.62
C ASN A 140 26.83 -27.45 -10.63
N TYR A 141 26.30 -27.89 -9.48
CA TYR A 141 25.58 -29.16 -9.35
C TYR A 141 24.42 -29.01 -8.34
N PRO A 142 23.34 -29.81 -8.50
CA PRO A 142 22.30 -29.88 -7.48
C PRO A 142 22.84 -30.66 -6.28
N TYR A 143 22.80 -30.11 -5.07
CA TYR A 143 23.36 -30.73 -3.86
C TYR A 143 22.28 -31.30 -2.91
N ALA A 144 21.04 -30.82 -3.03
CA ALA A 144 19.90 -31.34 -2.27
C ALA A 144 18.66 -31.47 -3.15
N LYS A 145 17.74 -32.34 -2.74
CA LYS A 145 16.48 -32.63 -3.42
C LYS A 145 15.35 -32.78 -2.43
N ALA A 146 14.14 -32.48 -2.90
CA ALA A 146 12.89 -32.83 -2.25
C ALA A 146 12.05 -33.69 -3.18
N VAL A 147 11.61 -34.87 -2.71
CA VAL A 147 10.96 -35.88 -3.56
C VAL A 147 9.58 -36.23 -3.03
N ARG A 148 8.55 -36.12 -3.89
CA ARG A 148 7.24 -36.77 -3.67
C ARG A 148 7.41 -38.27 -3.87
N CYS A 149 7.42 -39.01 -2.77
CA CYS A 149 7.59 -40.45 -2.78
C CYS A 149 6.23 -41.15 -2.67
N PRO A 150 5.91 -42.16 -3.51
CA PRO A 150 4.66 -42.91 -3.39
C PRO A 150 4.62 -43.84 -2.15
N ARG A 151 5.76 -44.08 -1.47
CA ARG A 151 5.86 -44.97 -0.31
C ARG A 151 6.02 -44.24 1.03
N CYS A 152 6.53 -43.02 1.04
CA CYS A 152 6.73 -42.24 2.26
C CYS A 152 5.62 -41.21 2.41
N GLU A 153 5.26 -40.87 3.64
CA GLU A 153 4.33 -39.77 3.90
C GLU A 153 5.02 -38.42 3.67
N GLY A 154 4.37 -37.54 2.94
CA GLY A 154 4.88 -36.20 2.66
C GLY A 154 6.13 -36.18 1.76
N VAL A 155 6.68 -34.98 1.60
CA VAL A 155 7.86 -34.71 0.77
C VAL A 155 9.12 -35.09 1.52
N GLN A 156 10.00 -35.83 0.86
CA GLN A 156 11.24 -36.35 1.47
C GLN A 156 12.43 -35.52 1.00
N GLU A 157 13.08 -34.82 1.94
CA GLU A 157 14.24 -33.97 1.67
C GLU A 157 15.55 -34.68 2.02
N GLY A 158 16.58 -34.46 1.20
CA GLY A 158 17.90 -35.05 1.44
C GLY A 158 18.93 -34.69 0.37
N PRO A 159 20.15 -35.24 0.46
CA PRO A 159 21.19 -34.99 -0.53
C PRO A 159 20.83 -35.63 -1.88
N THR A 160 21.31 -35.03 -2.95
CA THR A 160 21.30 -35.65 -4.29
C THR A 160 22.31 -36.79 -4.39
N ASP A 161 22.01 -37.76 -5.24
CA ASP A 161 22.92 -38.85 -5.61
C ASP A 161 23.56 -38.64 -6.99
N GLU A 162 24.44 -39.57 -7.40
CA GLU A 162 25.14 -39.50 -8.68
C GLU A 162 24.17 -39.54 -9.89
N GLU A 163 23.03 -40.24 -9.76
CA GLU A 163 22.02 -40.32 -10.82
C GLU A 163 21.32 -38.98 -11.01
N ASP A 164 21.02 -38.26 -9.92
CA ASP A 164 20.45 -36.91 -9.98
C ASP A 164 21.40 -35.93 -10.69
N ILE A 165 22.69 -35.96 -10.35
CA ILE A 165 23.72 -35.09 -10.94
C ILE A 165 23.90 -35.43 -12.42
N ALA A 166 24.00 -36.73 -12.75
CA ALA A 166 24.08 -37.17 -14.14
C ALA A 166 22.82 -36.78 -14.93
N GLY A 167 21.64 -36.90 -14.33
CA GLY A 167 20.36 -36.49 -14.92
C GLY A 167 20.30 -35.01 -15.25
N ALA A 168 20.79 -34.15 -14.35
CA ALA A 168 20.89 -32.71 -14.59
C ALA A 168 21.86 -32.37 -15.75
N ARG A 169 22.99 -33.08 -15.85
CA ARG A 169 24.03 -32.87 -16.87
C ARG A 169 23.66 -33.35 -18.28
N ARG A 170 22.57 -34.11 -18.44
CA ARG A 170 22.07 -34.54 -19.76
C ARG A 170 21.59 -33.38 -20.64
N PHE A 171 21.27 -32.24 -20.02
CA PHE A 171 20.75 -31.07 -20.73
C PHE A 171 21.90 -30.10 -21.02
N ASP A 172 22.17 -29.88 -22.31
CA ASP A 172 23.16 -28.91 -22.76
C ASP A 172 22.73 -27.47 -22.40
N PRO A 173 23.56 -26.71 -21.65
CA PRO A 173 23.28 -25.32 -21.32
C PRO A 173 22.98 -24.42 -22.52
N LYS A 174 23.56 -24.70 -23.69
CA LYS A 174 23.34 -23.93 -24.92
C LYS A 174 22.72 -24.80 -26.02
N GLY A 175 21.83 -25.71 -25.64
CA GLY A 175 21.08 -26.57 -26.57
C GLY A 175 19.95 -25.87 -27.33
N LEU A 176 19.12 -26.66 -28.01
CA LEU A 176 18.00 -26.17 -28.84
C LEU A 176 17.01 -25.27 -28.06
N SER A 177 16.58 -25.70 -26.87
CA SER A 177 15.66 -24.94 -26.02
C SER A 177 16.20 -23.56 -25.66
N TYR A 178 17.51 -23.46 -25.41
CA TYR A 178 18.18 -22.20 -25.12
C TYR A 178 18.13 -21.25 -26.32
N HIS A 179 18.52 -21.73 -27.49
CA HIS A 179 18.53 -20.90 -28.70
C HIS A 179 17.12 -20.52 -29.15
N TYR A 180 16.14 -21.41 -28.97
CA TYR A 180 14.72 -21.13 -29.18
C TYR A 180 14.24 -20.01 -28.24
N ALA A 181 14.44 -20.17 -26.92
CA ALA A 181 14.05 -19.18 -25.92
C ALA A 181 14.67 -17.80 -26.18
N LEU A 182 15.97 -17.76 -26.52
CA LEU A 182 16.67 -16.52 -26.83
C LEU A 182 16.18 -15.88 -28.13
N GLY A 183 15.96 -16.68 -29.18
CA GLY A 183 15.51 -16.24 -30.49
C GLY A 183 14.13 -15.57 -30.46
N ARG A 184 13.23 -16.04 -29.58
CA ARG A 184 11.90 -15.44 -29.39
C ARG A 184 11.94 -14.03 -28.82
N VAL A 185 12.92 -13.73 -27.96
CA VAL A 185 13.02 -12.41 -27.30
C VAL A 185 13.72 -11.42 -28.23
N VAL A 186 14.83 -11.83 -28.82
CA VAL A 186 15.71 -10.98 -29.63
C VAL A 186 16.31 -11.74 -30.82
N PRO A 187 16.32 -11.13 -32.02
CA PRO A 187 16.92 -11.75 -33.19
C PRO A 187 18.44 -11.86 -33.06
N LEU A 188 19.05 -12.65 -33.95
CA LEU A 188 20.51 -12.74 -34.08
C LEU A 188 21.10 -11.35 -34.36
N GLY A 189 22.26 -11.04 -33.76
CA GLY A 189 22.97 -9.76 -33.94
C GLY A 189 22.36 -8.54 -33.24
N HIS A 190 21.23 -8.66 -32.53
CA HIS A 190 20.61 -7.52 -31.84
C HIS A 190 21.44 -7.06 -30.62
N ALA A 191 21.57 -5.75 -30.40
CA ALA A 191 22.38 -5.18 -29.31
C ALA A 191 21.96 -5.61 -27.89
N ALA A 192 20.71 -6.03 -27.70
CA ALA A 192 20.20 -6.54 -26.42
C ALA A 192 20.39 -8.05 -26.22
N ARG A 193 21.06 -8.76 -27.15
CA ARG A 193 21.17 -10.22 -27.15
C ARG A 193 21.95 -10.78 -25.98
N GLU A 194 23.06 -10.14 -25.62
CA GLU A 194 23.85 -10.49 -24.43
C GLU A 194 22.98 -10.40 -23.17
N ARG A 195 22.28 -9.28 -23.00
CA ARG A 195 21.40 -9.10 -21.84
C ARG A 195 20.22 -10.08 -21.82
N ALA A 196 19.64 -10.42 -22.97
CA ALA A 196 18.60 -11.44 -23.03
C ALA A 196 19.17 -12.83 -22.68
N ALA A 197 20.39 -13.15 -23.11
CA ALA A 197 21.09 -14.38 -22.73
C ALA A 197 21.31 -14.46 -21.21
N GLU A 198 21.77 -13.37 -20.56
CA GLU A 198 21.91 -13.28 -19.10
C GLU A 198 20.59 -13.61 -18.37
N LEU A 199 19.44 -13.22 -18.93
CA LEU A 199 18.11 -13.53 -18.35
C LEU A 199 17.69 -14.97 -18.59
N VAL A 200 17.98 -15.54 -19.77
CA VAL A 200 17.72 -16.96 -20.07
C VAL A 200 18.58 -17.85 -19.16
N ASP A 201 19.80 -17.43 -18.86
CA ASP A 201 20.74 -18.13 -17.96
C ASP A 201 20.31 -18.09 -16.48
N LEU A 202 19.21 -17.42 -16.14
CA LEU A 202 18.57 -17.55 -14.82
C LEU A 202 17.82 -18.89 -14.66
N TYR A 203 17.66 -19.66 -15.73
CA TYR A 203 16.95 -20.94 -15.73
C TYR A 203 17.94 -22.07 -15.94
N THR A 204 17.77 -23.18 -15.20
CA THR A 204 18.59 -24.36 -15.47
C THR A 204 18.21 -24.96 -16.83
N PRO A 205 19.11 -25.68 -17.51
CA PRO A 205 18.85 -26.20 -18.86
C PRO A 205 17.66 -27.17 -18.92
N ARG A 206 17.46 -27.94 -17.85
CA ARG A 206 16.30 -28.82 -17.66
C ARG A 206 15.00 -28.01 -17.51
N ASN A 207 15.00 -27.00 -16.64
CA ASN A 207 13.82 -26.16 -16.41
C ASN A 207 13.42 -25.40 -17.70
N LEU A 208 14.40 -24.81 -18.39
CA LEU A 208 14.17 -24.10 -19.65
C LEU A 208 13.58 -24.99 -20.73
N THR A 209 14.06 -26.24 -20.85
CA THR A 209 13.51 -27.22 -21.79
C THR A 209 12.05 -27.52 -21.50
N ALA A 210 11.72 -27.78 -20.23
CA ALA A 210 10.34 -28.01 -19.80
C ALA A 210 9.42 -26.81 -20.08
N LEU A 211 9.86 -25.59 -19.75
CA LEU A 211 9.09 -24.35 -19.98
C LEU A 211 8.83 -24.10 -21.47
N MET A 212 9.84 -24.29 -22.32
CA MET A 212 9.69 -24.06 -23.77
C MET A 212 8.77 -25.11 -24.41
N ASP A 213 8.84 -26.36 -23.96
CA ASP A 213 7.91 -27.39 -24.41
C ASP A 213 6.46 -27.06 -24.05
N VAL A 214 6.19 -26.66 -22.80
CA VAL A 214 4.85 -26.22 -22.37
C VAL A 214 4.37 -25.05 -23.21
N THR A 215 5.22 -24.05 -23.42
CA THR A 215 4.90 -22.84 -24.20
C THR A 215 4.45 -23.18 -25.62
N ILE A 216 5.24 -23.98 -26.35
CA ILE A 216 4.92 -24.41 -27.72
C ILE A 216 3.59 -25.18 -27.77
N ARG A 217 3.33 -26.05 -26.79
CA ARG A 217 2.10 -26.86 -26.78
C ARG A 217 0.88 -26.01 -26.44
N LEU A 218 1.00 -25.05 -25.52
CA LEU A 218 -0.09 -24.14 -25.16
C LEU A 218 -0.50 -23.25 -26.33
N GLU A 219 0.46 -22.77 -27.13
CA GLU A 219 0.19 -21.95 -28.32
C GLU A 219 -0.70 -22.69 -29.33
N GLY A 220 -0.42 -23.97 -29.57
CA GLY A 220 -1.15 -24.82 -30.52
C GLY A 220 -2.47 -25.41 -30.01
N LEU A 221 -3.00 -24.95 -28.86
CA LEU A 221 -4.29 -25.39 -28.35
C LEU A 221 -5.41 -24.41 -28.70
N GLU A 222 -6.50 -24.95 -29.24
CA GLU A 222 -7.74 -24.20 -29.45
C GLU A 222 -8.59 -24.17 -28.18
N MET A 223 -8.91 -22.96 -27.72
CA MET A 223 -9.71 -22.72 -26.52
C MET A 223 -10.27 -21.29 -26.50
N GLU A 224 -11.31 -21.09 -25.70
CA GLU A 224 -11.89 -19.78 -25.45
C GLU A 224 -10.86 -18.80 -24.88
N ARG A 225 -11.00 -17.51 -25.23
CA ARG A 225 -10.12 -16.43 -24.78
C ARG A 225 -9.91 -16.40 -23.27
N ALA A 226 -10.98 -16.51 -22.47
CA ALA A 226 -10.89 -16.45 -21.02
C ALA A 226 -10.04 -17.60 -20.44
N VAL A 227 -10.23 -18.82 -20.98
CA VAL A 227 -9.45 -20.00 -20.59
C VAL A 227 -7.99 -19.87 -21.04
N ARG A 228 -7.74 -19.36 -22.25
CA ARG A 228 -6.38 -19.07 -22.73
C ARG A 228 -5.67 -18.07 -21.83
N THR A 229 -6.34 -16.97 -21.49
CA THR A 229 -5.81 -15.94 -20.60
C THR A 229 -5.49 -16.49 -19.21
N ALA A 230 -6.35 -17.34 -18.65
CA ALA A 230 -6.09 -17.99 -17.36
C ALA A 230 -4.87 -18.94 -17.41
N LEU A 231 -4.77 -19.82 -18.42
CA LEU A 231 -3.61 -20.71 -18.58
C LEU A 231 -2.31 -19.94 -18.85
N GLN A 232 -2.37 -18.86 -19.62
CA GLN A 232 -1.23 -17.96 -19.83
C GLN A 232 -0.80 -17.28 -18.52
N GLY A 233 -1.74 -16.86 -17.67
CA GLY A 233 -1.44 -16.32 -16.34
C GLY A 233 -0.73 -17.34 -15.43
N ILE A 234 -1.19 -18.59 -15.43
CA ILE A 234 -0.54 -19.71 -14.72
C ILE A 234 0.88 -19.96 -15.26
N LEU A 235 1.06 -19.93 -16.58
CA LEU A 235 2.35 -20.13 -17.22
C LEU A 235 3.33 -18.99 -16.88
N VAL A 236 2.87 -17.74 -16.80
CA VAL A 236 3.70 -16.61 -16.38
C VAL A 236 4.17 -16.75 -14.92
N GLU A 237 3.29 -17.18 -14.00
CA GLU A 237 3.72 -17.51 -12.63
C GLU A 237 4.74 -18.65 -12.64
N THR A 238 4.57 -19.63 -13.53
CA THR A 238 5.51 -20.74 -13.69
C THR A 238 6.86 -20.28 -14.24
N PHE A 239 6.91 -19.30 -15.14
CA PHE A 239 8.17 -18.68 -15.55
C PHE A 239 8.88 -18.01 -14.38
N ASP A 240 8.14 -17.32 -13.52
CA ASP A 240 8.70 -16.64 -12.37
C ASP A 240 9.23 -17.61 -11.30
N ARG A 241 8.44 -18.65 -10.97
CA ARG A 241 8.78 -19.70 -9.99
C ARG A 241 9.80 -20.71 -10.51
N GLY A 242 9.90 -20.86 -11.83
CA GLY A 242 10.88 -21.74 -12.47
C GLY A 242 12.27 -21.11 -12.60
N SER A 243 12.39 -19.80 -12.42
CA SER A 243 13.69 -19.12 -12.40
C SER A 243 14.49 -19.50 -11.15
N GLY A 244 15.82 -19.57 -11.28
CA GLY A 244 16.74 -19.78 -10.16
C GLY A 244 16.93 -18.55 -9.27
N LEU A 245 16.01 -17.57 -9.29
CA LEU A 245 16.09 -16.37 -8.45
C LEU A 245 15.67 -16.61 -7.01
N ASP A 246 15.05 -17.75 -6.72
CA ASP A 246 14.55 -18.08 -5.39
C ASP A 246 15.65 -18.77 -4.55
N PRO A 247 16.10 -18.17 -3.43
CA PRO A 247 17.10 -18.77 -2.54
C PRO A 247 16.58 -20.04 -1.86
N HIS A 248 17.45 -21.03 -1.69
CA HIS A 248 17.12 -22.25 -0.96
C HIS A 248 17.12 -22.02 0.56
N GLY A 249 16.04 -22.41 1.25
CA GLY A 249 15.88 -22.28 2.70
C GLY A 249 15.33 -20.93 3.18
N GLU A 250 14.97 -20.04 2.27
CA GLU A 250 14.46 -18.71 2.59
C GLU A 250 13.05 -18.49 2.00
N ALA A 251 12.29 -17.59 2.62
CA ALA A 251 11.00 -17.16 2.07
C ALA A 251 11.21 -16.38 0.76
N ARG A 252 10.50 -16.78 -0.29
CA ARG A 252 10.60 -16.23 -1.66
C ARG A 252 10.44 -14.70 -1.71
N PRO A 253 11.52 -13.91 -1.76
CA PRO A 253 11.41 -12.46 -1.76
C PRO A 253 11.10 -11.96 -3.18
N ARG A 254 10.70 -10.69 -3.32
CA ARG A 254 10.75 -9.99 -4.61
C ARG A 254 12.22 -9.83 -5.02
N PRO A 255 12.66 -10.33 -6.18
CA PRO A 255 14.04 -10.19 -6.63
C PRO A 255 14.45 -8.72 -6.77
N ARG A 256 15.56 -8.34 -6.14
CA ARG A 256 16.14 -6.99 -6.22
C ARG A 256 17.25 -6.87 -7.26
N THR A 257 17.82 -7.99 -7.68
CA THR A 257 18.84 -8.08 -8.71
C THR A 257 18.58 -9.28 -9.61
N LEU A 258 19.10 -9.24 -10.83
CA LEU A 258 19.02 -10.34 -11.79
C LEU A 258 20.31 -11.16 -11.73
N ARG A 259 20.55 -11.77 -10.57
CA ARG A 259 21.68 -12.66 -10.29
C ARG A 259 21.17 -13.85 -9.50
N LEU A 260 21.67 -15.03 -9.83
CA LEU A 260 21.38 -16.23 -9.06
C LEU A 260 21.96 -16.09 -7.64
N PRO A 261 21.19 -16.43 -6.58
CA PRO A 261 21.72 -16.64 -5.24
C PRO A 261 22.85 -17.69 -5.24
N ALA A 262 23.69 -17.69 -4.19
CA ALA A 262 24.73 -18.71 -4.03
C ALA A 262 24.14 -20.13 -4.00
N ARG A 263 22.99 -20.28 -3.33
CA ARG A 263 22.18 -21.49 -3.30
C ARG A 263 20.77 -21.19 -3.74
N PHE A 264 20.32 -21.82 -4.82
CA PHE A 264 19.03 -21.50 -5.43
C PHE A 264 18.21 -22.75 -5.74
N LEU A 265 16.91 -22.57 -5.98
CA LEU A 265 15.99 -23.65 -6.28
C LEU A 265 15.75 -23.80 -7.79
N GLU A 266 15.92 -25.02 -8.29
CA GLU A 266 15.31 -25.47 -9.54
C GLU A 266 14.02 -26.23 -9.20
N ARG A 267 12.85 -25.68 -9.55
CA ARG A 267 11.56 -26.31 -9.27
C ARG A 267 11.03 -27.13 -10.46
N ASN A 268 10.25 -28.16 -10.14
CA ASN A 268 9.57 -28.98 -11.14
C ASN A 268 8.47 -28.19 -11.85
N VAL A 269 8.64 -27.98 -13.16
CA VAL A 269 7.72 -27.19 -13.99
C VAL A 269 6.30 -27.74 -14.01
N TRP A 270 6.10 -29.06 -14.02
CA TRP A 270 4.75 -29.64 -14.04
C TRP A 270 4.03 -29.41 -12.71
N PHE A 271 4.71 -29.60 -11.58
CA PHE A 271 4.12 -29.31 -10.27
C PHE A 271 3.82 -27.82 -10.08
N LEU A 272 4.67 -26.93 -10.61
CA LEU A 272 4.39 -25.49 -10.61
C LEU A 272 3.09 -25.16 -11.38
N LEU A 273 2.86 -25.82 -12.51
CA LEU A 273 1.64 -25.66 -13.30
C LEU A 273 0.40 -26.19 -12.57
N GLU A 274 0.50 -27.35 -11.91
CA GLU A 274 -0.58 -27.92 -11.09
C GLU A 274 -0.93 -27.01 -9.91
N GLU A 275 0.08 -26.56 -9.16
CA GLU A 275 -0.12 -25.62 -8.05
C GLU A 275 -0.73 -24.29 -8.52
N GLY A 276 -0.29 -23.78 -9.68
CA GLY A 276 -0.84 -22.58 -10.28
C GLY A 276 -2.31 -22.75 -10.69
N LEU A 277 -2.68 -23.93 -11.21
CA LEU A 277 -4.07 -24.29 -11.50
C LEU A 277 -4.89 -24.34 -10.21
N GLU A 278 -4.44 -25.07 -9.20
CA GLU A 278 -5.13 -25.21 -7.91
C GLU A 278 -5.39 -23.84 -7.27
N GLN A 279 -4.35 -22.99 -7.20
CA GLN A 279 -4.48 -21.64 -6.66
C GLN A 279 -5.43 -20.76 -7.47
N THR A 280 -5.50 -20.94 -8.78
CA THR A 280 -6.43 -20.20 -9.64
C THR A 280 -7.86 -20.68 -9.44
N LEU A 281 -8.09 -22.00 -9.40
CA LEU A 281 -9.40 -22.60 -9.15
C LEU A 281 -9.94 -22.26 -7.76
N ALA A 282 -9.09 -22.23 -6.73
CA ALA A 282 -9.47 -21.85 -5.37
C ALA A 282 -10.04 -20.42 -5.27
N ARG A 283 -9.70 -19.55 -6.23
CA ARG A 283 -10.20 -18.16 -6.30
C ARG A 283 -11.38 -17.99 -7.26
N LEU A 284 -11.69 -19.01 -8.06
CA LEU A 284 -12.78 -18.98 -9.03
C LEU A 284 -14.00 -19.68 -8.45
N PRO A 285 -15.12 -18.97 -8.23
CA PRO A 285 -16.41 -19.62 -8.02
C PRO A 285 -16.74 -20.60 -9.16
N ASP A 286 -17.53 -21.64 -8.86
CA ASP A 286 -17.96 -22.62 -9.87
C ASP A 286 -18.61 -21.97 -11.09
N ARG A 287 -19.35 -20.88 -10.85
CA ARG A 287 -19.92 -20.02 -11.88
C ARG A 287 -19.55 -18.57 -11.61
N THR A 288 -18.94 -17.93 -12.59
CA THR A 288 -18.61 -16.51 -12.55
C THR A 288 -19.35 -15.75 -13.64
N THR A 289 -19.62 -14.46 -13.40
CA THR A 289 -20.13 -13.55 -14.43
C THR A 289 -19.00 -12.61 -14.84
N PRO A 290 -18.38 -12.81 -16.02
CA PRO A 290 -17.35 -11.92 -16.54
C PRO A 290 -17.87 -10.49 -16.73
N LEU A 291 -17.02 -9.49 -16.52
CA LEU A 291 -17.40 -8.10 -16.79
C LEU A 291 -17.49 -7.86 -18.31
N PRO A 292 -18.49 -7.11 -18.82
CA PRO A 292 -18.61 -6.89 -20.26
C PRO A 292 -17.33 -6.30 -20.87
N ARG A 293 -16.83 -6.93 -21.92
CA ARG A 293 -15.64 -6.48 -22.67
C ARG A 293 -16.06 -5.96 -24.04
N ALA A 294 -15.61 -4.77 -24.41
CA ALA A 294 -15.82 -4.24 -25.75
C ALA A 294 -14.97 -4.99 -26.78
N ARG A 295 -15.51 -5.18 -28.00
CA ARG A 295 -14.81 -5.83 -29.11
C ARG A 295 -13.57 -5.06 -29.57
N ASP A 296 -13.68 -3.74 -29.62
CA ASP A 296 -12.68 -2.79 -30.06
C ASP A 296 -12.95 -1.43 -29.40
N LEU A 297 -12.01 -0.50 -29.54
CA LEU A 297 -12.11 0.81 -28.92
C LEU A 297 -13.24 1.65 -29.52
N ALA A 298 -13.46 1.58 -30.84
CA ALA A 298 -14.52 2.32 -31.52
C ALA A 298 -15.92 1.92 -31.01
N HIS A 299 -16.12 0.63 -30.73
CA HIS A 299 -17.34 0.10 -30.14
C HIS A 299 -17.53 0.60 -28.71
N LEU A 300 -16.48 0.60 -27.88
CA LEU A 300 -16.57 1.15 -26.52
C LEU A 300 -16.95 2.63 -26.54
N LEU A 301 -16.37 3.42 -27.46
CA LEU A 301 -16.62 4.86 -27.53
C LEU A 301 -18.02 5.19 -28.05
N SER A 302 -18.61 4.34 -28.91
CA SER A 302 -19.93 4.54 -29.50
C SER A 302 -21.10 3.98 -28.70
N ASP A 303 -20.87 2.91 -27.91
CA ASP A 303 -21.90 2.27 -27.09
C ASP A 303 -21.87 2.81 -25.65
N PRO A 304 -22.97 3.37 -25.11
CA PRO A 304 -23.00 3.89 -23.74
C PRO A 304 -23.04 2.81 -22.66
N ARG A 305 -23.22 1.53 -23.02
CA ARG A 305 -23.29 0.42 -22.05
C ARG A 305 -21.94 0.24 -21.33
N PRO A 306 -21.97 -0.14 -20.04
CA PRO A 306 -20.75 -0.36 -19.29
C PRO A 306 -19.98 -1.55 -19.85
N ALA A 307 -18.75 -1.28 -20.25
CA ALA A 307 -17.80 -2.28 -20.72
C ALA A 307 -16.38 -1.77 -20.50
N PHE A 308 -15.40 -2.68 -20.58
CA PHE A 308 -13.99 -2.30 -20.58
C PHE A 308 -13.27 -2.71 -21.87
N ILE A 309 -12.15 -2.06 -22.13
CA ILE A 309 -11.13 -2.53 -23.06
C ILE A 309 -9.72 -2.38 -22.48
N LEU A 310 -8.87 -3.36 -22.77
CA LEU A 310 -7.44 -3.30 -22.47
C LEU A 310 -6.68 -2.99 -23.75
N HIS A 311 -5.97 -1.87 -23.78
CA HIS A 311 -5.29 -1.36 -24.96
C HIS A 311 -3.76 -1.38 -24.78
N PRO A 312 -3.02 -2.15 -25.59
CA PRO A 312 -1.56 -2.22 -25.53
C PRO A 312 -0.95 -0.94 -26.13
N SER A 313 -0.77 0.09 -25.31
CA SER A 313 -0.16 1.36 -25.70
C SER A 313 0.64 1.94 -24.54
N PRO A 314 1.77 2.63 -24.81
CA PRO A 314 2.38 3.49 -23.81
C PRO A 314 1.42 4.63 -23.41
N ALA A 315 1.43 4.99 -22.13
CA ALA A 315 0.66 6.09 -21.58
C ALA A 315 1.01 7.45 -22.24
N GLN A 316 2.25 7.61 -22.71
CA GLN A 316 2.73 8.80 -23.45
C GLN A 316 2.08 8.99 -24.84
N ARG A 317 1.19 8.09 -25.26
CA ARG A 317 0.48 8.16 -26.54
C ARG A 317 -1.03 8.07 -26.39
N VAL A 318 -1.56 8.28 -25.18
CA VAL A 318 -3.00 8.15 -24.92
C VAL A 318 -3.82 9.18 -25.72
N ASP A 319 -3.25 10.36 -25.99
CA ASP A 319 -3.75 11.40 -26.90
C ASP A 319 -3.98 10.92 -28.34
N ARG A 320 -3.28 9.86 -28.76
CA ARG A 320 -3.44 9.23 -30.08
C ARG A 320 -4.43 8.08 -30.07
N VAL A 321 -4.84 7.64 -28.89
CA VAL A 321 -5.73 6.49 -28.69
C VAL A 321 -7.15 6.97 -28.40
N LEU A 322 -7.32 7.98 -27.55
CA LEU A 322 -8.63 8.48 -27.12
C LEU A 322 -8.93 9.86 -27.73
N PRO A 323 -10.21 10.17 -28.02
CA PRO A 323 -10.58 11.50 -28.50
C PRO A 323 -10.28 12.59 -27.45
N PRO A 324 -9.94 13.82 -27.87
CA PRO A 324 -9.75 14.93 -26.95
C PRO A 324 -11.00 15.20 -26.09
N GLY A 325 -10.79 15.56 -24.82
CA GLY A 325 -11.90 15.89 -23.90
C GLY A 325 -12.94 14.80 -23.71
N SER A 326 -12.60 13.52 -23.88
CA SER A 326 -13.55 12.39 -23.79
C SER A 326 -13.56 11.69 -22.43
N VAL A 327 -12.52 11.87 -21.61
CA VAL A 327 -12.31 11.16 -20.36
C VAL A 327 -12.75 12.01 -19.17
N ALA A 328 -13.65 11.49 -18.33
CA ALA A 328 -14.14 12.19 -17.14
C ALA A 328 -13.19 12.04 -15.95
N LEU A 329 -12.56 10.87 -15.81
CA LEU A 329 -11.68 10.56 -14.69
C LEU A 329 -10.50 9.71 -15.16
N ILE A 330 -9.30 10.14 -14.78
CA ILE A 330 -8.07 9.38 -14.97
C ILE A 330 -7.61 8.88 -13.61
N LEU A 331 -7.48 7.56 -13.48
CA LEU A 331 -6.88 6.91 -12.33
C LEU A 331 -5.48 6.44 -12.71
N ALA A 332 -4.50 6.77 -11.88
CA ALA A 332 -3.11 6.43 -12.11
C ALA A 332 -2.46 5.89 -10.83
N ASP A 333 -1.94 4.65 -10.90
CA ASP A 333 -0.95 4.12 -9.96
C ASP A 333 0.41 4.09 -10.67
N PRO A 334 1.24 5.14 -10.52
CA PRO A 334 2.47 5.26 -11.28
C PRO A 334 3.44 4.10 -10.97
N PRO A 335 3.93 3.38 -11.98
CA PRO A 335 4.79 2.22 -11.75
C PRO A 335 6.15 2.66 -11.21
N ARG A 336 6.52 2.12 -10.04
CA ARG A 336 7.85 2.32 -9.45
C ARG A 336 8.97 1.95 -10.44
N PRO A 337 10.13 2.63 -10.38
CA PRO A 337 11.29 2.24 -11.16
C PRO A 337 11.79 0.84 -10.78
N ASP A 338 11.43 -0.19 -11.57
CA ASP A 338 11.83 -1.58 -11.32
C ASP A 338 12.46 -2.23 -12.56
N GLY A 339 13.77 -2.04 -12.72
CA GLY A 339 14.49 -2.64 -13.85
C GLY A 339 14.56 -4.16 -13.83
N VAL A 340 14.35 -4.79 -12.67
CA VAL A 340 14.35 -6.26 -12.56
C VAL A 340 13.05 -6.80 -13.14
N PHE A 341 11.91 -6.32 -12.64
CA PHE A 341 10.60 -6.76 -13.10
C PHE A 341 10.36 -6.44 -14.57
N TRP A 342 10.76 -5.25 -15.05
CA TRP A 342 10.59 -4.88 -16.46
C TRP A 342 11.43 -5.76 -17.41
N ALA A 343 12.65 -6.14 -17.01
CA ALA A 343 13.48 -7.05 -17.80
C ALA A 343 12.90 -8.47 -17.82
N LEU A 344 12.39 -8.97 -16.69
CA LEU A 344 11.68 -10.25 -16.63
C LEU A 344 10.40 -10.25 -17.48
N CYS A 345 9.59 -9.19 -17.41
CA CYS A 345 8.42 -9.04 -18.27
C CYS A 345 8.79 -9.04 -19.76
N ALA A 346 9.93 -8.44 -20.14
CA ALA A 346 10.40 -8.46 -21.52
C ALA A 346 10.82 -9.87 -21.98
N LEU A 347 11.46 -10.66 -21.10
CA LEU A 347 11.76 -12.07 -21.34
C LEU A 347 10.47 -12.88 -21.51
N TRP A 348 9.58 -12.82 -20.52
CA TRP A 348 8.36 -13.61 -20.48
C TRP A 348 7.39 -13.26 -21.61
N ALA A 349 7.30 -11.98 -21.99
CA ALA A 349 6.47 -11.58 -23.11
C ALA A 349 6.97 -12.17 -24.43
N GLY A 350 8.29 -12.21 -24.66
CA GLY A 350 8.88 -12.87 -25.82
C GLY A 350 8.63 -14.38 -25.82
N TRP A 351 8.66 -15.02 -24.65
CA TRP A 351 8.34 -16.45 -24.54
C TRP A 351 6.86 -16.74 -24.77
N LEU A 352 5.97 -16.00 -24.13
CA LEU A 352 4.55 -16.32 -24.08
C LEU A 352 3.79 -16.07 -25.39
N TRP A 353 4.20 -15.05 -26.15
CA TRP A 353 3.51 -14.67 -27.38
C TRP A 353 4.46 -14.72 -28.57
N ASP A 354 4.07 -15.44 -29.61
CA ASP A 354 4.77 -15.46 -30.90
C ASP A 354 4.37 -14.24 -31.76
N ASP A 355 4.44 -13.06 -31.14
CA ASP A 355 4.11 -11.79 -31.77
C ASP A 355 5.34 -10.88 -31.76
N ALA A 356 5.91 -10.70 -32.95
CA ALA A 356 7.09 -9.87 -33.14
C ALA A 356 6.86 -8.39 -32.72
N ALA A 357 5.62 -7.89 -32.77
CA ALA A 357 5.28 -6.56 -32.30
C ALA A 357 5.30 -6.47 -30.77
N VAL A 358 4.73 -7.47 -30.07
CA VAL A 358 4.77 -7.57 -28.60
C VAL A 358 6.22 -7.64 -28.10
N ALA A 359 7.03 -8.53 -28.68
CA ALA A 359 8.44 -8.64 -28.33
C ALA A 359 9.19 -7.32 -28.62
N ARG A 360 8.95 -6.69 -29.77
CA ARG A 360 9.59 -5.41 -30.16
C ARG A 360 9.25 -4.28 -29.19
N ALA A 361 8.01 -4.20 -28.71
CA ALA A 361 7.58 -3.19 -27.74
C ALA A 361 8.34 -3.30 -26.40
N MET A 362 8.74 -4.52 -26.01
CA MET A 362 9.42 -4.76 -24.74
C MET A 362 10.95 -4.65 -24.78
N ARG A 363 11.58 -4.68 -25.96
CA ARG A 363 13.05 -4.62 -26.12
C ARG A 363 13.75 -3.41 -25.46
N PRO A 364 13.17 -2.19 -25.41
CA PRO A 364 13.80 -1.06 -24.70
C PRO A 364 14.10 -1.36 -23.22
N PHE A 365 13.26 -2.17 -22.57
CA PHE A 365 13.40 -2.53 -21.15
C PHE A 365 14.50 -3.57 -20.91
N LEU A 366 14.92 -4.32 -21.94
CA LEU A 366 16.12 -5.17 -21.87
C LEU A 366 17.40 -4.34 -21.88
N ARG A 367 17.44 -3.25 -22.66
CA ARG A 367 18.65 -2.43 -22.81
C ARG A 367 18.91 -1.53 -21.61
N ARG A 368 17.85 -1.10 -20.92
CA ARG A 368 17.96 -0.12 -19.83
C ARG A 368 18.24 -0.81 -18.51
N ARG A 369 19.48 -0.65 -18.00
CA ARG A 369 19.93 -1.26 -16.74
C ARG A 369 19.52 -0.49 -15.48
N ARG A 370 19.24 0.81 -15.59
CA ARG A 370 18.84 1.67 -14.46
C ARG A 370 17.59 2.49 -14.80
N PHE A 371 16.61 2.39 -13.93
CA PHE A 371 15.43 3.23 -13.89
C PHE A 371 15.60 4.09 -12.63
N ASP A 372 16.20 5.27 -12.79
CA ASP A 372 16.31 6.24 -11.71
C ASP A 372 15.03 7.08 -11.63
N TRP A 373 14.91 7.82 -10.53
CA TRP A 373 13.73 8.63 -10.26
C TRP A 373 13.60 9.83 -11.21
N GLU A 374 14.70 10.37 -11.76
CA GLU A 374 14.66 11.45 -12.74
C GLU A 374 14.12 10.97 -14.09
N TRP A 375 14.49 9.76 -14.52
CA TRP A 375 13.86 9.12 -15.67
C TRP A 375 12.37 8.88 -15.42
N HIS A 376 12.01 8.36 -14.24
CA HIS A 376 10.62 8.10 -13.89
C HIS A 376 9.80 9.40 -13.95
N ARG A 377 10.29 10.48 -13.35
CA ARG A 377 9.66 11.80 -13.37
C ARG A 377 9.41 12.28 -14.80
N ARG A 378 10.42 12.22 -15.68
CA ARG A 378 10.28 12.63 -17.10
C ARG A 378 9.27 11.77 -17.86
N ALA A 379 9.34 10.44 -17.69
CA ALA A 379 8.44 9.51 -18.35
C ALA A 379 6.99 9.70 -17.88
N LEU A 380 6.80 10.00 -16.60
CA LEU A 380 5.51 10.32 -16.00
C LEU A 380 4.98 11.67 -16.51
N GLN A 381 5.81 12.72 -16.51
CA GLN A 381 5.41 14.05 -17.03
C GLN A 381 4.89 13.93 -18.47
N ALA A 382 5.64 13.23 -19.35
CA ALA A 382 5.20 13.00 -20.73
C ALA A 382 3.87 12.23 -20.83
N ALA A 383 3.64 11.26 -19.93
CA ALA A 383 2.36 10.54 -19.87
C ALA A 383 1.22 11.43 -19.40
N LEU A 384 1.45 12.27 -18.39
CA LEU A 384 0.46 13.21 -17.87
C LEU A 384 0.13 14.33 -18.86
N THR A 385 1.12 14.82 -19.62
CA THR A 385 0.89 15.77 -20.72
C THR A 385 0.01 15.17 -21.81
N ALA A 386 0.26 13.92 -22.23
CA ALA A 386 -0.61 13.23 -23.18
C ALA A 386 -2.02 12.98 -22.61
N ALA A 387 -2.10 12.64 -21.32
CA ALA A 387 -3.36 12.43 -20.60
C ALA A 387 -4.20 13.72 -20.49
N ALA A 388 -3.55 14.89 -20.41
CA ALA A 388 -4.25 16.17 -20.33
C ALA A 388 -5.11 16.44 -21.56
N ALA A 389 -4.64 16.07 -22.76
CA ALA A 389 -5.36 16.29 -24.01
C ALA A 389 -6.69 15.53 -24.10
N VAL A 390 -6.79 14.37 -23.43
CA VAL A 390 -7.99 13.52 -23.46
C VAL A 390 -8.94 13.78 -22.30
N LEU A 391 -8.49 14.50 -21.28
CA LEU A 391 -9.27 14.83 -20.09
C LEU A 391 -10.31 15.91 -20.42
N ARG A 392 -11.53 15.74 -19.92
CA ARG A 392 -12.56 16.78 -19.99
C ARG A 392 -12.14 18.02 -19.19
N SER A 393 -12.71 19.18 -19.51
CA SER A 393 -12.44 20.43 -18.78
C SER A 393 -12.88 20.39 -17.32
N ASP A 394 -13.91 19.60 -17.00
CA ASP A 394 -14.38 19.29 -15.64
C ASP A 394 -13.75 17.99 -15.07
N GLY A 395 -12.85 17.36 -15.83
CA GLY A 395 -12.26 16.08 -15.50
C GLY A 395 -11.16 16.18 -14.44
N HIS A 396 -10.92 15.06 -13.77
CA HIS A 396 -9.91 14.94 -12.73
C HIS A 396 -8.90 13.84 -13.03
N LEU A 397 -7.65 14.07 -12.63
CA LEU A 397 -6.62 13.04 -12.54
C LEU A 397 -6.40 12.71 -11.06
N ILE A 398 -6.50 11.43 -10.71
CA ILE A 398 -6.21 10.93 -9.36
C ILE A 398 -4.99 10.02 -9.42
N THR A 399 -3.93 10.41 -8.72
CA THR A 399 -2.77 9.53 -8.52
C THR A 399 -2.89 8.85 -7.17
N LEU A 400 -2.90 7.51 -7.17
CA LEU A 400 -3.16 6.65 -6.01
C LEU A 400 -2.05 5.62 -5.89
N PHE A 401 -1.34 5.60 -4.75
CA PHE A 401 -0.35 4.55 -4.47
C PHE A 401 -0.34 4.18 -2.99
N ALA A 402 -0.46 2.89 -2.72
CA ALA A 402 -0.61 2.33 -1.38
C ALA A 402 0.69 2.35 -0.57
N GLU A 403 1.83 2.19 -1.26
CA GLU A 403 3.12 2.08 -0.61
C GLU A 403 3.72 3.47 -0.34
N PRO A 404 4.09 3.80 0.91
CA PRO A 404 4.62 5.10 1.26
C PRO A 404 6.06 5.27 0.75
N ASP A 405 6.26 6.08 -0.30
CA ASP A 405 7.59 6.41 -0.81
C ASP A 405 7.71 7.90 -1.16
N ARG A 406 8.62 8.57 -0.45
CA ARG A 406 8.89 10.01 -0.60
C ARG A 406 9.41 10.36 -1.99
N SER A 407 10.18 9.47 -2.62
CA SER A 407 10.72 9.67 -3.98
C SER A 407 9.61 9.55 -5.02
N LEU A 408 8.65 8.66 -4.79
CA LEU A 408 7.46 8.54 -5.63
C LEU A 408 6.60 9.80 -5.53
N VAL A 409 6.33 10.29 -4.31
CA VAL A 409 5.61 11.56 -4.08
C VAL A 409 6.32 12.72 -4.79
N ALA A 410 7.63 12.87 -4.58
CA ALA A 410 8.44 13.92 -5.20
C ALA A 410 8.35 13.87 -6.74
N SER A 411 8.44 12.66 -7.29
CA SER A 411 8.38 12.43 -8.74
C SER A 411 7.01 12.73 -9.31
N VAL A 412 5.94 12.29 -8.65
CA VAL A 412 4.54 12.51 -9.05
C VAL A 412 4.19 14.00 -9.00
N CYS A 413 4.46 14.68 -7.87
CA CYS A 413 4.15 16.09 -7.73
C CYS A 413 4.90 16.95 -8.75
N THR A 414 6.20 16.68 -8.95
CA THR A 414 7.00 17.42 -9.95
C THR A 414 6.55 17.13 -11.38
N ALA A 415 6.21 15.87 -11.69
CA ALA A 415 5.73 15.49 -13.02
C ALA A 415 4.35 16.07 -13.34
N ALA A 416 3.42 16.07 -12.39
CA ALA A 416 2.07 16.61 -12.57
C ALA A 416 2.11 18.14 -12.71
N ALA A 417 2.85 18.83 -11.82
CA ALA A 417 3.03 20.28 -11.92
C ALA A 417 3.68 20.68 -13.26
N GLY A 418 4.74 19.98 -13.67
CA GLY A 418 5.39 20.20 -14.97
C GLY A 418 4.56 19.81 -16.20
N ALA A 419 3.47 19.06 -16.02
CA ALA A 419 2.50 18.75 -17.08
C ALA A 419 1.32 19.75 -17.12
N GLY A 420 1.35 20.80 -16.28
CA GLY A 420 0.33 21.85 -16.24
C GLY A 420 -0.90 21.49 -15.40
N TYR A 421 -0.77 20.58 -14.43
CA TYR A 421 -1.84 20.26 -13.49
C TYR A 421 -1.72 21.08 -12.21
N ASP A 422 -2.86 21.59 -11.73
CA ASP A 422 -3.01 22.19 -10.41
C ASP A 422 -3.48 21.12 -9.43
N LEU A 423 -2.87 21.08 -8.24
CA LEU A 423 -3.34 20.23 -7.14
C LEU A 423 -4.60 20.85 -6.54
N VAL A 424 -5.68 20.06 -6.41
CA VAL A 424 -6.96 20.51 -5.84
C VAL A 424 -7.32 19.80 -4.54
N GLY A 425 -6.66 18.69 -4.22
CA GLY A 425 -6.88 17.95 -3.00
C GLY A 425 -5.87 16.83 -2.82
N TRP A 426 -5.54 16.52 -1.58
CA TRP A 426 -4.63 15.43 -1.26
C TRP A 426 -4.84 14.90 0.16
N GLY A 427 -4.33 13.69 0.38
CA GLY A 427 -4.11 13.15 1.72
C GLY A 427 -3.13 11.98 1.67
N ALA A 428 -2.43 11.76 2.77
CA ALA A 428 -1.47 10.67 2.88
C ALA A 428 -1.53 10.03 4.26
N ASP A 429 -1.29 8.73 4.29
CA ASP A 429 -1.33 7.88 5.47
C ASP A 429 -0.35 6.71 5.25
N PRO A 430 0.55 6.40 6.19
CA PRO A 430 1.47 5.27 6.04
C PRO A 430 0.78 3.90 5.83
N GLN A 431 -0.45 3.74 6.29
CA GLN A 431 -1.27 2.53 6.19
C GLN A 431 -2.20 2.53 4.96
N ALA A 432 -2.72 3.69 4.57
CA ALA A 432 -3.67 3.81 3.44
C ALA A 432 -3.02 4.28 2.12
N GLY A 433 -1.78 4.74 2.16
CA GLY A 433 -1.05 5.27 1.01
C GLY A 433 -1.23 6.78 0.81
N CYS A 434 -0.95 7.25 -0.40
CA CYS A 434 -1.02 8.65 -0.78
C CYS A 434 -1.95 8.84 -1.97
N HIS A 435 -2.90 9.77 -1.84
CA HIS A 435 -3.85 10.14 -2.87
C HIS A 435 -3.69 11.62 -3.19
N LEU A 436 -3.50 11.93 -4.47
CA LEU A 436 -3.38 13.30 -4.96
C LEU A 436 -4.38 13.51 -6.09
N THR A 437 -5.18 14.56 -5.97
CA THR A 437 -6.24 14.92 -6.92
C THR A 437 -5.83 16.18 -7.67
N TRP A 438 -5.81 16.08 -8.98
CA TRP A 438 -5.29 17.08 -9.89
C TRP A 438 -6.36 17.52 -10.89
N ARG A 439 -6.33 18.80 -11.24
CA ARG A 439 -7.11 19.35 -12.35
C ARG A 439 -6.16 19.96 -13.37
N TRP A 440 -6.40 19.69 -14.64
CA TRP A 440 -5.57 20.30 -15.68
C TRP A 440 -5.88 21.80 -15.80
N ALA A 441 -4.86 22.63 -15.69
CA ALA A 441 -4.97 24.08 -15.74
C ALA A 441 -4.36 24.70 -17.01
N GLY A 442 -3.66 23.89 -17.83
CA GLY A 442 -3.08 24.34 -19.09
C GLY A 442 -2.01 25.43 -18.96
N ARG A 443 -1.38 25.56 -17.78
CA ARG A 443 -0.35 26.57 -17.54
C ARG A 443 0.92 26.23 -18.28
N GLU A 444 1.36 27.12 -19.15
CA GLU A 444 2.75 27.16 -19.61
C GLU A 444 3.60 27.86 -18.54
N VAL A 445 4.76 27.28 -18.24
CA VAL A 445 5.67 27.80 -17.24
C VAL A 445 6.90 28.33 -17.96
N GLU A 446 7.24 29.59 -17.71
CA GLU A 446 8.46 30.17 -18.25
C GLU A 446 9.70 29.50 -17.62
N PRO A 447 10.79 29.30 -18.40
CA PRO A 447 12.01 28.73 -17.85
C PRO A 447 12.64 29.65 -16.80
N VAL A 448 13.17 29.06 -15.72
CA VAL A 448 13.79 29.79 -14.60
C VAL A 448 15.19 29.24 -14.32
N ALA A 449 16.12 30.12 -13.91
CA ALA A 449 17.46 29.73 -13.48
C ALA A 449 17.44 28.88 -12.20
N SER A 450 18.33 27.89 -12.11
CA SER A 450 18.31 26.88 -11.05
C SER A 450 18.68 27.37 -9.65
N GLU A 451 19.66 28.28 -9.52
CA GLU A 451 20.16 28.73 -8.22
C GLU A 451 19.17 29.59 -7.42
N PRO A 452 18.56 30.65 -7.99
CA PRO A 452 17.54 31.43 -7.29
C PRO A 452 16.35 30.56 -6.86
N LEU A 453 15.96 29.61 -7.72
CA LEU A 453 14.87 28.68 -7.46
C LEU A 453 15.17 27.74 -6.29
N ALA A 454 16.39 27.22 -6.18
CA ALA A 454 16.77 26.33 -5.07
C ALA A 454 16.65 27.01 -3.70
N SER A 455 17.13 28.25 -3.61
CA SER A 455 17.08 29.05 -2.37
C SER A 455 15.64 29.41 -2.00
N ASP A 456 14.84 29.87 -2.97
CA ASP A 456 13.43 30.18 -2.78
C ASP A 456 12.63 28.94 -2.34
N MET A 457 12.88 27.80 -3.00
CA MET A 457 12.29 26.52 -2.61
C MET A 457 12.66 26.12 -1.18
N ALA A 458 13.93 26.23 -0.78
CA ALA A 458 14.35 25.88 0.57
C ALA A 458 13.64 26.74 1.64
N GLN A 459 13.45 28.04 1.38
CA GLN A 459 12.69 28.94 2.25
C GLN A 459 11.20 28.59 2.29
N ALA A 460 10.62 28.23 1.14
CA ALA A 460 9.24 27.75 1.07
C ALA A 460 9.07 26.44 1.86
N VAL A 461 10.02 25.51 1.75
CA VAL A 461 10.05 24.25 2.50
C VAL A 461 10.06 24.50 4.01
N GLU A 462 10.90 25.43 4.49
CA GLU A 462 10.94 25.77 5.92
C GLU A 462 9.56 26.23 6.42
N ARG A 463 8.92 27.15 5.69
CA ARG A 463 7.59 27.67 6.01
C ARG A 463 6.52 26.58 5.99
N LEU A 464 6.51 25.73 4.96
CA LEU A 464 5.55 24.63 4.80
C LEU A 464 5.71 23.57 5.90
N THR A 465 6.95 23.24 6.26
CA THR A 465 7.28 22.31 7.35
C THR A 465 6.73 22.84 8.67
N ARG A 466 7.00 24.11 8.99
CA ARG A 466 6.49 24.75 10.20
C ARG A 466 4.97 24.80 10.22
N ALA A 467 4.35 25.25 9.14
CA ALA A 467 2.89 25.34 9.02
C ALA A 467 2.19 23.99 9.20
N CYS A 468 2.74 22.90 8.62
CA CYS A 468 2.21 21.55 8.78
C CYS A 468 2.23 21.11 10.26
N LEU A 469 3.38 21.24 10.92
CA LEU A 469 3.55 20.79 12.30
C LEU A 469 2.76 21.65 13.30
N GLU A 470 2.66 22.95 13.07
CA GLU A 470 1.83 23.85 13.87
C GLU A 470 0.33 23.54 13.70
N ALA A 471 -0.12 23.29 12.46
CA ALA A 471 -1.52 22.99 12.17
C ALA A 471 -1.99 21.65 12.76
N ARG A 472 -1.11 20.65 12.78
CA ARG A 472 -1.37 19.33 13.39
C ARG A 472 -1.25 19.37 14.91
N ALA A 473 -0.34 20.19 15.43
CA ALA A 473 -0.03 20.30 16.85
C ALA A 473 0.28 18.94 17.52
N GLU A 474 0.79 17.96 16.78
CA GLU A 474 1.16 16.61 17.23
C GLU A 474 2.37 16.04 16.49
N PRO A 475 3.06 15.03 17.07
CA PRO A 475 4.09 14.29 16.36
C PRO A 475 3.55 13.73 15.05
N THR A 476 4.26 14.00 13.98
CA THR A 476 3.79 13.78 12.61
C THR A 476 4.71 12.82 11.88
N ASP A 477 4.12 11.85 11.17
CA ASP A 477 4.86 10.89 10.38
C ASP A 477 5.67 11.59 9.27
N PRO A 478 6.94 11.23 9.06
CA PRO A 478 7.76 11.83 8.03
C PRO A 478 7.17 11.75 6.60
N LEU A 479 6.46 10.68 6.23
CA LEU A 479 5.78 10.59 4.93
C LEU A 479 4.77 11.71 4.76
N LEU A 480 3.91 11.94 5.76
CA LEU A 480 2.90 12.99 5.70
C LEU A 480 3.58 14.37 5.62
N LEU A 481 4.62 14.60 6.43
CA LEU A 481 5.36 15.86 6.41
C LEU A 481 5.98 16.13 5.03
N HIS A 482 6.69 15.16 4.47
CA HIS A 482 7.27 15.30 3.12
C HIS A 482 6.18 15.49 2.06
N THR A 483 5.06 14.77 2.17
CA THR A 483 3.93 14.96 1.24
C THR A 483 3.39 16.37 1.32
N ALA A 484 3.16 16.91 2.53
CA ALA A 484 2.71 18.28 2.75
C ALA A 484 3.66 19.32 2.13
N VAL A 485 4.97 19.08 2.23
CA VAL A 485 5.98 19.94 1.61
C VAL A 485 5.91 19.86 0.08
N TYR A 486 5.91 18.66 -0.51
CA TYR A 486 5.84 18.52 -1.98
C TYR A 486 4.55 19.08 -2.56
N THR A 487 3.41 18.85 -1.90
CA THR A 487 2.12 19.38 -2.34
C THR A 487 2.07 20.90 -2.20
N GLY A 488 2.59 21.47 -1.11
CA GLY A 488 2.68 22.92 -0.92
C GLY A 488 3.62 23.60 -1.93
N LEU A 489 4.72 22.93 -2.31
CA LEU A 489 5.60 23.39 -3.39
C LEU A 489 4.91 23.34 -4.76
N ALA A 490 4.06 22.33 -4.99
CA ALA A 490 3.26 22.22 -6.21
C ALA A 490 2.23 23.37 -6.29
N GLU A 491 1.48 23.61 -5.21
CA GLU A 491 0.51 24.71 -5.09
C GLU A 491 1.18 26.08 -5.29
N GLY A 492 2.38 26.26 -4.74
CA GLY A 492 3.19 27.48 -4.92
C GLY A 492 3.88 27.60 -6.29
N SER A 493 3.60 26.72 -7.25
CA SER A 493 4.21 26.68 -8.60
C SER A 493 5.73 26.43 -8.65
N HIS A 494 6.41 26.25 -7.51
CA HIS A 494 7.85 25.96 -7.46
C HIS A 494 8.21 24.68 -8.22
N LEU A 495 7.40 23.62 -8.09
CA LEU A 495 7.66 22.36 -8.79
C LEU A 495 7.46 22.46 -10.30
N ALA A 496 6.56 23.34 -10.73
CA ALA A 496 6.31 23.59 -12.15
C ALA A 496 7.54 24.30 -12.76
N HIS A 497 8.07 25.33 -12.08
CA HIS A 497 9.33 25.97 -12.46
C HIS A 497 10.51 25.00 -12.42
N ALA A 498 10.62 24.15 -11.40
CA ALA A 498 11.67 23.16 -11.30
C ALA A 498 11.68 22.17 -12.48
N ALA A 499 10.49 21.77 -12.95
CA ALA A 499 10.35 20.91 -14.12
C ALA A 499 10.74 21.61 -15.44
N ALA A 500 10.71 22.95 -15.48
CA ALA A 500 11.05 23.79 -16.62
C ALA A 500 12.49 24.37 -16.58
N VAL A 501 13.30 23.99 -15.58
CA VAL A 501 14.69 24.47 -15.46
C VAL A 501 15.49 24.15 -16.72
N GLU A 502 16.11 25.17 -17.28
CA GLU A 502 17.01 25.02 -18.43
C GLU A 502 18.27 24.26 -18.02
N GLN A 503 18.55 23.17 -18.72
CA GLN A 503 19.82 22.45 -18.58
C GLN A 503 20.88 23.12 -19.46
N MET A 504 21.17 24.40 -19.19
CA MET A 504 22.29 25.08 -19.85
C MET A 504 23.60 24.38 -19.45
N PRO A 505 24.55 24.23 -20.40
CA PRO A 505 25.87 23.66 -20.09
C PRO A 505 26.69 24.67 -19.28
N THR A 506 26.57 24.61 -17.96
CA THR A 506 27.42 25.32 -17.00
C THR A 506 28.47 24.36 -16.41
N GLU A 507 29.57 24.89 -15.87
CA GLU A 507 30.54 24.12 -15.07
C GLU A 507 30.52 24.63 -13.63
N PRO A 508 30.12 23.80 -12.63
CA PRO A 508 29.57 22.44 -12.77
C PRO A 508 28.16 22.39 -13.41
N PRO A 509 27.73 21.24 -13.95
CA PRO A 509 26.40 21.11 -14.56
C PRO A 509 25.30 21.28 -13.51
N PRO A 510 24.14 21.87 -13.87
CA PRO A 510 23.05 22.06 -12.94
C PRO A 510 22.47 20.71 -12.49
N LEU A 511 21.95 20.67 -11.27
CA LEU A 511 21.26 19.49 -10.76
C LEU A 511 20.05 19.17 -11.65
N PRO A 512 19.79 17.89 -11.98
CA PRO A 512 18.55 17.50 -12.64
C PRO A 512 17.31 17.96 -11.83
N PRO A 513 16.17 18.26 -12.47
CA PRO A 513 14.98 18.79 -11.81
C PRO A 513 14.58 18.07 -10.52
N LEU A 514 14.50 16.73 -10.53
CA LEU A 514 14.13 16.01 -9.31
C LEU A 514 15.20 16.13 -8.22
N ALA A 515 16.47 16.10 -8.58
CA ALA A 515 17.58 16.22 -7.64
C ALA A 515 17.63 17.62 -7.00
N LEU A 516 17.35 18.66 -7.79
CA LEU A 516 17.20 20.04 -7.32
C LEU A 516 16.08 20.12 -6.27
N VAL A 517 14.91 19.59 -6.60
CA VAL A 517 13.74 19.58 -5.71
C VAL A 517 14.04 18.81 -4.42
N THR A 518 14.60 17.59 -4.50
CA THR A 518 14.90 16.78 -3.30
C THR A 518 15.95 17.45 -2.43
N HIS A 519 16.97 18.06 -3.04
CA HIS A 519 18.01 18.77 -2.30
C HIS A 519 17.48 20.01 -1.57
N ALA A 520 16.62 20.80 -2.22
CA ALA A 520 15.98 21.96 -1.59
C ALA A 520 15.05 21.53 -0.44
N VAL A 521 14.33 20.41 -0.59
CA VAL A 521 13.49 19.85 0.48
C VAL A 521 14.30 19.37 1.68
N GLU A 522 15.38 18.63 1.45
CA GLU A 522 16.27 18.20 2.53
C GLU A 522 16.91 19.39 3.25
N THR A 523 17.35 20.40 2.49
CA THR A 523 17.97 21.62 3.04
C THR A 523 16.97 22.42 3.88
N GLY A 524 15.78 22.69 3.35
CA GLY A 524 14.76 23.47 4.06
C GLY A 524 14.22 22.77 5.31
N ILE A 525 14.02 21.45 5.26
CA ILE A 525 13.62 20.68 6.46
C ILE A 525 14.75 20.70 7.50
N GLY A 526 16.01 20.57 7.08
CA GLY A 526 17.18 20.62 7.96
C GLY A 526 17.37 21.94 8.70
N GLN A 527 16.78 23.03 8.21
CA GLN A 527 16.81 24.35 8.87
C GLN A 527 15.75 24.48 9.97
N VAL A 528 14.75 23.60 10.01
CA VAL A 528 13.71 23.63 11.04
C VAL A 528 14.21 22.89 12.30
N PRO A 529 14.10 23.48 13.50
CA PRO A 529 14.53 22.83 14.73
C PRO A 529 13.53 21.73 15.15
N LEU A 530 13.62 20.55 14.53
CA LEU A 530 12.73 19.43 14.76
C LEU A 530 13.17 18.57 15.96
N ARG A 531 12.21 18.10 16.75
CA ARG A 531 12.38 16.95 17.64
C ARG A 531 11.90 15.70 16.93
N ARG A 532 12.51 14.55 17.25
CA ARG A 532 12.18 13.26 16.69
C ARG A 532 11.96 12.26 17.81
N ASP A 533 10.94 11.43 17.65
CA ASP A 533 10.73 10.27 18.49
C ASP A 533 11.59 9.10 17.98
N GLU A 534 12.32 8.44 18.87
CA GLU A 534 13.22 7.33 18.51
C GLU A 534 12.42 6.07 18.18
N ASP A 535 11.27 5.86 18.85
CA ASP A 535 10.45 4.66 18.69
C ASP A 535 9.57 4.73 17.44
N THR A 536 8.82 5.83 17.27
CA THR A 536 7.87 5.98 16.14
C THR A 536 8.46 6.68 14.94
N GLY A 537 9.59 7.39 15.08
CA GLY A 537 10.18 8.20 14.03
C GLY A 537 9.43 9.51 13.73
N GLY A 538 8.32 9.79 14.43
CA GLY A 538 7.51 11.00 14.27
C GLY A 538 8.28 12.27 14.65
N VAL A 539 7.95 13.38 14.00
CA VAL A 539 8.61 14.68 14.23
C VAL A 539 7.64 15.77 14.66
N TRP A 540 8.09 16.69 15.51
CA TRP A 540 7.32 17.85 15.96
C TRP A 540 8.22 19.06 16.24
N LEU A 541 7.60 20.23 16.37
CA LEU A 541 8.29 21.47 16.75
C LEU A 541 8.38 21.60 18.28
N PRO A 542 9.55 21.94 18.86
CA PRO A 542 9.68 22.27 20.28
C PRO A 542 8.69 23.35 20.75
N SER A 543 8.36 24.32 19.90
CA SER A 543 7.38 25.37 20.23
C SER A 543 5.99 24.80 20.53
N THR A 544 5.61 23.69 19.90
CA THR A 544 4.32 23.02 20.13
C THR A 544 4.26 22.29 21.47
N GLU A 545 5.38 22.10 22.17
CA GLU A 545 5.38 21.57 23.55
C GLU A 545 4.84 22.60 24.56
N LYS A 546 4.93 23.89 24.21
CA LYS A 546 4.51 25.01 25.08
C LYS A 546 3.24 25.72 24.58
N GLN A 547 2.81 25.46 23.36
CA GLN A 547 1.64 26.10 22.75
C GLN A 547 0.35 25.30 22.98
N ALA A 548 -0.73 26.01 23.26
CA ALA A 548 -2.04 25.48 23.64
C ALA A 548 -2.91 24.95 22.47
N ALA A 549 -2.33 24.70 21.29
CA ALA A 549 -3.07 24.18 20.15
C ALA A 549 -3.57 22.75 20.47
N GLU A 550 -4.80 22.45 20.06
CA GLU A 550 -5.38 21.12 20.29
C GLU A 550 -4.79 20.12 19.28
N PRO A 551 -4.22 18.99 19.74
CA PRO A 551 -3.68 17.96 18.87
C PRO A 551 -4.71 17.45 17.88
N LEU A 552 -4.29 17.10 16.67
CA LEU A 552 -5.18 16.55 15.65
C LEU A 552 -5.93 15.30 16.15
N ALA A 553 -5.30 14.45 16.96
CA ALA A 553 -5.95 13.28 17.56
C ALA A 553 -7.19 13.63 18.42
N ASP A 554 -7.18 14.77 19.12
CA ASP A 554 -8.32 15.24 19.92
C ASP A 554 -9.40 15.89 19.05
N ARG A 555 -8.98 16.62 18.01
CA ARG A 555 -9.89 17.18 16.99
C ARG A 555 -10.61 16.08 16.21
N LEU A 556 -9.91 15.00 15.86
CA LEU A 556 -10.47 13.83 15.19
C LEU A 556 -11.51 13.14 16.05
N GLU A 557 -11.20 12.88 17.32
CA GLU A 557 -12.15 12.29 18.26
C GLU A 557 -13.44 13.11 18.35
N SER A 558 -13.30 14.43 18.51
CA SER A 558 -14.43 15.36 18.58
C SER A 558 -15.27 15.28 17.30
N ARG A 559 -14.60 15.25 16.14
CA ARG A 559 -15.29 15.14 14.84
C ARG A 559 -16.03 13.82 14.67
N VAL A 560 -15.46 12.70 15.10
CA VAL A 560 -16.13 11.39 15.05
C VAL A 560 -17.43 11.42 15.85
N LEU A 561 -17.40 12.01 17.06
CA LEU A 561 -18.60 12.16 17.87
C LEU A 561 -19.66 13.04 17.18
N GLU A 562 -19.27 14.18 16.58
CA GLU A 562 -20.19 15.03 15.81
C GLU A 562 -20.84 14.28 14.64
N VAL A 563 -20.06 13.48 13.91
CA VAL A 563 -20.56 12.69 12.77
C VAL A 563 -21.59 11.66 13.25
N PHE A 564 -21.32 10.95 14.35
CA PHE A 564 -22.30 10.04 14.96
C PHE A 564 -23.57 10.75 15.45
N LEU A 565 -23.47 11.99 15.92
CA LEU A 565 -24.63 12.77 16.35
C LEU A 565 -25.45 13.32 15.18
N SER A 566 -24.84 13.45 13.99
CA SER A 566 -25.52 14.01 12.82
C SER A 566 -26.51 13.06 12.14
N ARG A 567 -26.32 11.74 12.26
CA ARG A 567 -27.19 10.71 11.66
C ARG A 567 -27.20 9.46 12.55
N PRO A 568 -28.34 8.76 12.69
CA PRO A 568 -28.45 7.61 13.59
C PRO A 568 -27.65 6.38 13.14
N GLU A 569 -27.50 6.19 11.82
CA GLU A 569 -26.90 4.99 11.24
C GLU A 569 -25.93 5.33 10.11
N TRP A 570 -24.86 4.56 10.04
CA TRP A 570 -23.81 4.73 9.04
C TRP A 570 -23.29 3.40 8.52
N THR A 571 -23.06 3.31 7.21
CA THR A 571 -22.16 2.28 6.67
C THR A 571 -20.71 2.70 6.92
N THR A 572 -19.80 1.73 7.04
CA THR A 572 -18.36 2.02 7.24
C THR A 572 -17.78 2.97 6.18
N PRO A 573 -18.03 2.78 4.86
CA PRO A 573 -17.48 3.68 3.85
C PRO A 573 -18.04 5.11 3.96
N ALA A 574 -19.34 5.24 4.23
CA ALA A 574 -19.97 6.56 4.37
C ALA A 574 -19.49 7.30 5.62
N LEU A 575 -19.31 6.59 6.74
CA LEU A 575 -18.80 7.14 7.99
C LEU A 575 -17.38 7.69 7.80
N LEU A 576 -16.49 6.86 7.26
CA LEU A 576 -15.10 7.24 7.03
C LEU A 576 -14.97 8.38 6.03
N TRP A 577 -15.77 8.36 4.94
CA TRP A 577 -15.82 9.47 3.99
C TRP A 577 -16.20 10.79 4.68
N GLU A 578 -17.24 10.79 5.52
CA GLU A 578 -17.66 12.01 6.23
C GLU A 578 -16.59 12.54 7.19
N ILE A 579 -15.91 11.63 7.90
CA ILE A 579 -14.81 11.99 8.80
C ILE A 579 -13.68 12.64 8.00
N TYR A 580 -13.17 11.96 6.97
CA TYR A 580 -12.01 12.43 6.20
C TYR A 580 -12.31 13.65 5.32
N ALA A 581 -13.55 13.88 4.92
CA ALA A 581 -13.96 15.11 4.25
C ALA A 581 -13.71 16.38 5.11
N SER A 582 -13.55 16.21 6.43
CA SER A 582 -13.27 17.30 7.37
C SER A 582 -11.77 17.52 7.62
N PHE A 583 -10.93 16.62 7.11
CA PHE A 583 -9.50 16.58 7.36
C PHE A 583 -8.72 16.40 6.06
N THR A 584 -8.48 17.52 5.36
CA THR A 584 -7.78 17.53 4.07
C THR A 584 -6.33 17.92 4.21
N GLY A 585 -5.49 17.43 3.29
CA GLY A 585 -4.08 17.78 3.19
C GLY A 585 -3.28 17.47 4.46
N PRO A 586 -2.59 18.46 5.05
CA PRO A 586 -1.70 18.22 6.21
C PRO A 586 -2.47 17.75 7.45
N LEU A 587 -3.78 17.92 7.49
CA LEU A 587 -4.63 17.47 8.59
C LEU A 587 -5.15 16.03 8.41
N THR A 588 -4.74 15.32 7.36
CA THR A 588 -5.14 13.91 7.15
C THR A 588 -4.77 13.08 8.39
N PRO A 589 -5.74 12.41 9.03
CA PRO A 589 -5.48 11.59 10.20
C PRO A 589 -5.09 10.16 9.81
N ASP A 590 -4.31 9.52 10.68
CA ASP A 590 -3.97 8.11 10.55
C ASP A 590 -5.22 7.22 10.65
N LEU A 591 -5.32 6.23 9.78
CA LEU A 591 -6.48 5.34 9.63
C LEU A 591 -6.70 4.52 10.89
N SER A 592 -5.65 3.96 11.48
CA SER A 592 -5.74 3.26 12.76
C SER A 592 -6.28 4.14 13.90
N LEU A 593 -5.98 5.45 13.91
CA LEU A 593 -6.51 6.37 14.91
C LEU A 593 -7.98 6.71 14.63
N ALA A 594 -8.34 6.93 13.36
CA ALA A 594 -9.73 7.14 12.97
C ALA A 594 -10.61 5.93 13.32
N ILE A 595 -10.15 4.71 13.04
CA ILE A 595 -10.83 3.46 13.42
C ILE A 595 -10.96 3.37 14.93
N ALA A 596 -9.89 3.61 15.69
CA ALA A 596 -9.96 3.59 17.16
C ALA A 596 -10.96 4.60 17.74
N CYS A 597 -11.06 5.80 17.13
CA CYS A 597 -12.10 6.77 17.48
C CYS A 597 -13.50 6.22 17.17
N VAL A 598 -13.71 5.67 15.97
CA VAL A 598 -15.00 5.07 15.57
C VAL A 598 -15.40 3.93 16.49
N GLU A 599 -14.49 3.00 16.80
CA GLU A 599 -14.74 1.86 17.69
C GLU A 599 -15.01 2.29 19.13
N SER A 600 -14.39 3.37 19.59
CA SER A 600 -14.61 3.88 20.94
C SER A 600 -16.05 4.37 21.10
N TYR A 601 -16.58 5.16 20.15
CA TYR A 601 -17.91 5.79 20.27
C TYR A 601 -19.04 4.98 19.61
N GLY A 602 -18.70 4.15 18.64
CA GLY A 602 -19.63 3.39 17.84
C GLY A 602 -19.86 1.98 18.36
N ARG A 603 -20.99 1.42 17.95
CA ARG A 603 -21.29 0.00 17.99
C ARG A 603 -21.66 -0.46 16.58
N PHE A 604 -20.95 -1.45 16.07
CA PHE A 604 -21.26 -2.08 14.79
C PHE A 604 -22.25 -3.23 15.00
N ALA A 605 -23.41 -3.17 14.37
CA ALA A 605 -24.43 -4.21 14.39
C ALA A 605 -25.23 -4.16 13.08
N ASP A 606 -25.64 -5.31 12.54
CA ASP A 606 -26.44 -5.40 11.31
C ASP A 606 -25.82 -4.70 10.08
N GLY A 607 -24.49 -4.66 10.01
CA GLY A 607 -23.76 -3.99 8.91
C GLY A 607 -23.68 -2.47 9.01
N VAL A 608 -24.17 -1.86 10.11
CA VAL A 608 -24.15 -0.41 10.33
C VAL A 608 -23.54 -0.02 11.67
N TRP A 609 -22.97 1.17 11.71
CA TRP A 609 -22.48 1.82 12.91
C TRP A 609 -23.55 2.72 13.52
N ARG A 610 -23.73 2.62 14.83
CA ARG A 610 -24.61 3.48 15.64
C ARG A 610 -23.83 4.03 16.83
N LEU A 611 -24.18 5.23 17.30
CA LEU A 611 -23.63 5.77 18.55
C LEU A 611 -24.01 4.84 19.72
N ARG A 612 -23.07 4.60 20.64
CA ARG A 612 -23.37 3.84 21.86
C ARG A 612 -24.43 4.55 22.71
N GLU A 613 -25.29 3.75 23.33
CA GLU A 613 -26.43 4.25 24.09
C GLU A 613 -26.03 5.09 25.31
N GLU A 614 -24.90 4.77 25.93
CA GLU A 614 -24.28 5.52 27.03
C GLU A 614 -23.62 6.83 26.58
N ASP A 615 -23.38 7.02 25.28
CA ASP A 615 -22.73 8.20 24.71
C ASP A 615 -23.70 9.25 24.19
N LYS A 616 -25.01 9.00 24.32
CA LYS A 616 -26.03 10.01 24.08
C LYS A 616 -25.81 11.23 25.00
N PRO A 617 -25.88 12.48 24.47
CA PRO A 617 -25.53 13.68 25.22
C PRO A 617 -26.19 13.78 26.61
N ASP A 618 -27.50 13.56 26.69
CA ASP A 618 -28.25 13.68 27.94
C ASP A 618 -27.81 12.65 28.99
N ARG A 619 -27.60 11.39 28.56
CA ARG A 619 -27.17 10.31 29.45
C ARG A 619 -25.75 10.54 29.95
N ARG A 620 -24.84 10.94 29.07
CA ARG A 620 -23.45 11.21 29.46
C ARG A 620 -23.37 12.43 30.39
N ALA A 621 -24.19 13.46 30.15
CA ALA A 621 -24.26 14.63 31.01
C ALA A 621 -24.80 14.30 32.41
N GLU A 622 -25.85 13.48 32.51
CA GLU A 622 -26.36 12.97 33.79
C GLU A 622 -25.27 12.15 34.51
N GLU A 623 -24.61 11.23 33.82
CA GLU A 623 -23.59 10.39 34.42
C GLU A 623 -22.42 11.19 35.01
N LEU A 624 -21.96 12.22 34.29
CA LEU A 624 -20.91 13.12 34.79
C LEU A 624 -21.37 13.92 36.02
N ARG A 625 -22.63 14.36 36.06
CA ARG A 625 -23.20 15.03 37.25
C ARG A 625 -23.23 14.08 38.44
N THR A 626 -23.68 12.84 38.25
CA THR A 626 -23.70 11.82 39.32
C THR A 626 -22.29 11.54 39.84
N LEU A 627 -21.32 11.30 38.95
CA LEU A 627 -19.92 11.03 39.33
C LEU A 627 -19.28 12.20 40.09
N ARG A 628 -19.63 13.44 39.74
CA ARG A 628 -19.16 14.64 40.47
C ARG A 628 -19.64 14.63 41.92
N GLU A 629 -20.91 14.34 42.16
CA GLU A 629 -21.48 14.28 43.51
C GLU A 629 -20.96 13.07 44.30
N GLU A 630 -20.75 11.94 43.64
CA GLU A 630 -20.10 10.75 44.20
C GLU A 630 -18.67 11.05 44.69
N LEU A 631 -17.86 11.75 43.88
CA LEU A 631 -16.51 12.19 44.27
C LEU A 631 -16.52 13.15 45.45
N LYS A 632 -17.48 14.07 45.51
CA LYS A 632 -17.61 14.97 46.66
C LYS A 632 -17.97 14.21 47.93
N THR A 633 -18.88 13.24 47.82
CA THR A 633 -19.31 12.41 48.95
C THR A 633 -18.16 11.55 49.45
N LEU A 634 -17.42 10.91 48.55
CA LEU A 634 -16.23 10.12 48.89
C LEU A 634 -15.16 10.96 49.59
N GLY A 635 -14.85 12.15 49.06
CA GLY A 635 -13.86 13.04 49.67
C GLY A 635 -14.20 13.44 51.11
N ARG A 636 -15.48 13.76 51.38
CA ARG A 636 -15.95 14.05 52.74
C ARG A 636 -15.84 12.83 53.66
N ARG A 637 -16.22 11.64 53.17
CA ARG A 637 -16.12 10.37 53.92
C ARG A 637 -14.68 10.06 54.33
N LEU A 638 -13.72 10.37 53.46
CA LEU A 638 -12.28 10.17 53.72
C LEU A 638 -11.63 11.31 54.53
N GLY A 639 -12.42 12.29 55.01
CA GLY A 639 -11.94 13.37 55.88
C GLY A 639 -11.35 14.58 55.17
N PHE A 640 -11.47 14.68 53.84
CA PHE A 640 -10.99 15.85 53.09
C PHE A 640 -12.01 17.00 53.08
N ARG A 641 -11.51 18.23 53.01
CA ARG A 641 -12.35 19.39 52.66
C ARG A 641 -12.52 19.45 51.15
N VAL A 642 -13.76 19.32 50.68
CA VAL A 642 -14.07 19.30 49.25
C VAL A 642 -14.40 20.70 48.73
N GLY A 643 -13.92 21.06 47.54
CA GLY A 643 -14.31 22.28 46.84
C GLY A 643 -14.20 22.17 45.33
N GLU A 644 -14.75 23.15 44.61
CA GLU A 644 -14.78 23.21 43.14
C GLU A 644 -14.08 24.46 42.61
N GLY A 645 -13.74 24.51 41.33
CA GLY A 645 -13.19 25.69 40.65
C GLY A 645 -11.67 25.72 40.52
N LYS A 646 -11.11 26.85 40.05
CA LYS A 646 -9.71 26.98 39.54
C LYS A 646 -9.40 25.98 38.40
N GLY A 647 -10.39 25.70 37.55
CA GLY A 647 -10.26 24.78 36.42
C GLY A 647 -10.49 23.30 36.74
N TRP A 648 -10.70 22.92 38.01
CA TRP A 648 -10.92 21.52 38.42
C TRP A 648 -12.39 21.26 38.77
N ASP A 649 -12.90 20.08 38.42
CA ASP A 649 -14.28 19.66 38.73
C ASP A 649 -14.45 19.42 40.23
N VAL A 650 -13.51 18.70 40.86
CA VAL A 650 -13.53 18.42 42.30
C VAL A 650 -12.11 18.53 42.84
N ARG A 651 -11.96 19.13 44.02
CA ARG A 651 -10.68 19.29 44.72
C ARG A 651 -10.81 18.82 46.15
N TRP A 652 -9.87 18.01 46.60
CA TRP A 652 -9.80 17.56 47.98
C TRP A 652 -8.63 18.25 48.67
N ARG A 653 -8.91 18.83 49.85
CA ARG A 653 -7.97 19.64 50.61
C ARG A 653 -7.73 19.10 51.99
N GLU A 654 -6.50 19.28 52.44
CA GLU A 654 -6.08 19.02 53.82
C GLU A 654 -5.26 20.20 54.33
N LYS A 655 -5.51 20.67 55.56
CA LYS A 655 -4.76 21.77 56.19
C LYS A 655 -4.58 23.00 55.27
N ARG A 656 -5.60 23.32 54.46
CA ARG A 656 -5.64 24.41 53.43
C ARG A 656 -4.78 24.19 52.17
N ARG A 657 -4.18 23.01 51.97
CA ARG A 657 -3.48 22.62 50.74
C ARG A 657 -4.36 21.72 49.87
N ASP A 658 -4.28 21.88 48.55
CA ASP A 658 -4.91 20.97 47.59
C ASP A 658 -4.09 19.67 47.54
N VAL A 659 -4.72 18.51 47.75
CA VAL A 659 -4.06 17.19 47.76
C VAL A 659 -4.43 16.39 46.52
N TYR A 660 -5.72 16.25 46.21
CA TYR A 660 -6.21 15.59 44.99
C TYR A 660 -7.03 16.55 44.14
N LEU A 661 -6.80 16.51 42.84
CA LEU A 661 -7.40 17.43 41.87
C LEU A 661 -8.05 16.63 40.75
N PHE A 662 -9.37 16.51 40.76
CA PHE A 662 -10.11 15.68 39.81
C PHE A 662 -10.65 16.49 38.63
N VAL A 663 -10.56 15.87 37.46
CA VAL A 663 -11.24 16.29 36.24
C VAL A 663 -12.08 15.13 35.74
N LEU A 664 -13.34 15.40 35.45
CA LEU A 664 -14.24 14.44 34.82
C LEU A 664 -14.27 14.71 33.31
N SER A 665 -13.95 13.70 32.50
CA SER A 665 -14.02 13.79 31.05
C SER A 665 -15.00 12.76 30.51
N SER A 666 -15.79 13.12 29.50
CA SER A 666 -16.57 12.17 28.67
C SER A 666 -15.78 11.64 27.48
N THR A 667 -14.64 12.26 27.16
CA THR A 667 -13.81 11.96 25.98
C THR A 667 -12.41 11.52 26.40
N ALA A 668 -11.67 10.94 25.45
CA ALA A 668 -10.24 10.68 25.52
C ALA A 668 -9.40 11.88 25.06
N ALA A 669 -9.96 13.10 25.06
CA ALA A 669 -9.23 14.30 24.62
C ALA A 669 -8.24 14.74 25.70
N LEU A 670 -6.96 14.42 25.52
CA LEU A 670 -5.91 14.57 26.52
C LEU A 670 -5.16 15.90 26.43
N GLY A 671 -4.99 16.44 25.23
CA GLY A 671 -4.17 17.63 24.95
C GLY A 671 -4.63 18.84 25.76
N ARG A 672 -5.95 19.01 25.92
CA ARG A 672 -6.52 20.10 26.74
C ARG A 672 -6.18 20.03 28.23
N TYR A 673 -5.81 18.85 28.72
CA TYR A 673 -5.47 18.63 30.13
C TYR A 673 -3.97 18.60 30.37
N LEU A 674 -3.24 17.87 29.51
CA LEU A 674 -1.81 17.62 29.66
C LEU A 674 -0.95 18.72 29.04
N LEU A 675 -1.30 19.20 27.84
CA LEU A 675 -0.44 20.12 27.08
C LEU A 675 -0.78 21.60 27.28
N ARG A 676 -2.03 21.95 27.63
CA ARG A 676 -2.45 23.34 27.88
C ARG A 676 -2.00 23.94 29.23
N GLY A 677 -1.03 23.32 29.92
CA GLY A 677 -0.37 23.90 31.08
C GLY A 677 -1.31 24.19 32.26
N ARG A 678 -2.16 23.24 32.65
CA ARG A 678 -2.95 23.36 33.88
C ARG A 678 -2.01 23.53 35.07
N ARG A 679 -2.20 24.59 35.85
CA ARG A 679 -1.41 24.83 37.07
C ARG A 679 -1.74 23.77 38.12
N ILE A 680 -0.78 22.88 38.37
CA ILE A 680 -0.83 21.88 39.43
C ILE A 680 -0.06 22.46 40.63
N PRO A 681 -0.70 22.66 41.79
CA PRO A 681 -0.01 23.05 43.02
C PRO A 681 1.03 22.00 43.43
N GLU A 682 2.12 22.45 44.05
CA GLU A 682 3.19 21.56 44.52
C GLU A 682 2.64 20.52 45.53
N GLY A 683 2.95 19.25 45.30
CA GLY A 683 2.49 18.12 46.11
C GLY A 683 1.03 17.72 45.89
N ALA A 684 0.33 18.29 44.92
CA ALA A 684 -1.02 17.85 44.54
C ALA A 684 -0.98 16.74 43.48
N HIS A 685 -1.91 15.80 43.56
CA HIS A 685 -2.09 14.67 42.66
C HIS A 685 -3.26 14.95 41.69
N PRO A 686 -3.00 15.28 40.42
CA PRO A 686 -4.05 15.44 39.44
C PRO A 686 -4.59 14.09 38.97
N CYS A 687 -5.92 13.97 38.88
CA CYS A 687 -6.63 12.76 38.53
C CYS A 687 -7.60 13.02 37.36
N LEU A 688 -7.38 12.37 36.23
CA LEU A 688 -8.31 12.36 35.11
C LEU A 688 -9.24 11.15 35.24
N VAL A 689 -10.53 11.42 35.41
CA VAL A 689 -11.57 10.40 35.55
C VAL A 689 -12.34 10.30 34.22
N PHE A 690 -12.40 9.11 33.63
CA PHE A 690 -12.90 8.91 32.26
C PHE A 690 -13.68 7.59 32.08
N PRO A 691 -14.50 7.44 31.02
CA PRO A 691 -15.28 6.21 30.79
C PRO A 691 -14.39 5.04 30.41
N GLY A 692 -14.68 3.84 30.89
CA GLY A 692 -13.90 2.63 30.58
C GLY A 692 -13.78 2.34 29.07
N GLY A 693 -14.84 2.65 28.28
CA GLY A 693 -14.83 2.50 26.82
C GLY A 693 -13.88 3.44 26.07
N ARG A 694 -13.27 4.42 26.75
CA ARG A 694 -12.24 5.33 26.21
C ARG A 694 -10.82 4.87 26.51
N ALA A 695 -10.63 3.81 27.32
CA ALA A 695 -9.31 3.42 27.81
C ALA A 695 -8.33 3.07 26.67
N GLU A 696 -8.78 2.30 25.69
CA GLU A 696 -7.93 1.94 24.54
C GLU A 696 -7.56 3.15 23.69
N LEU A 697 -8.52 4.03 23.40
CA LEU A 697 -8.27 5.26 22.64
C LEU A 697 -7.29 6.20 23.39
N LEU A 698 -7.44 6.32 24.70
CA LEU A 698 -6.55 7.09 25.56
C LEU A 698 -5.12 6.52 25.54
N ALA A 699 -4.97 5.21 25.69
CA ALA A 699 -3.67 4.54 25.63
C ALA A 699 -3.00 4.73 24.26
N ARG A 700 -3.76 4.60 23.17
CA ARG A 700 -3.26 4.86 21.80
C ARG A 700 -2.80 6.31 21.62
N LYS A 701 -3.52 7.30 22.15
CA LYS A 701 -3.12 8.71 22.09
C LYS A 701 -1.83 8.99 22.87
N LEU A 702 -1.68 8.41 24.07
CA LEU A 702 -0.44 8.51 24.85
C LEU A 702 0.74 7.87 24.12
N GLN A 703 0.57 6.65 23.58
CA GLN A 703 1.63 5.95 22.85
C GLN A 703 2.12 6.74 21.62
N ARG A 704 1.22 7.48 20.97
CA ARG A 704 1.53 8.26 19.77
C ARG A 704 2.18 9.61 20.05
N ASP A 705 1.94 10.20 21.22
CA ASP A 705 2.42 11.53 21.56
C ASP A 705 3.35 11.51 22.78
N PRO A 706 4.68 11.38 22.59
CA PRO A 706 5.66 11.46 23.67
C PRO A 706 5.56 12.74 24.51
N ARG A 707 5.02 13.84 23.98
CA ARG A 707 4.82 15.07 24.76
C ARG A 707 3.75 14.87 25.82
N MET A 708 2.68 14.13 25.51
CA MET A 708 1.64 13.80 26.48
C MET A 708 2.15 12.85 27.57
N VAL A 709 2.96 11.85 27.21
CA VAL A 709 3.55 10.91 28.18
C VAL A 709 4.44 11.66 29.17
N ARG A 710 5.31 12.54 28.67
CA ARG A 710 6.18 13.37 29.52
C ARG A 710 5.36 14.31 30.41
N ALA A 711 4.38 15.01 29.85
CA ALA A 711 3.51 15.90 30.62
C ALA A 711 2.69 15.16 31.70
N ALA A 712 2.24 13.94 31.42
CA ALA A 712 1.56 13.09 32.39
C ALA A 712 2.51 12.67 33.53
N ALA A 713 3.74 12.26 33.20
CA ALA A 713 4.74 11.84 34.19
C ALA A 713 5.24 13.02 35.05
N GLU A 714 5.63 14.14 34.43
CA GLU A 714 6.11 15.35 35.13
C GLU A 714 5.02 15.96 36.02
N GLY A 715 3.75 15.90 35.58
CA GLY A 715 2.62 16.39 36.35
C GLY A 715 2.08 15.42 37.39
N GLY A 716 2.59 14.17 37.46
CA GLY A 716 2.08 13.14 38.37
C GLY A 716 0.61 12.78 38.12
N TRP A 717 0.18 12.70 36.87
CA TRP A 717 -1.22 12.43 36.50
C TRP A 717 -1.63 10.98 36.75
N HIS A 718 -2.79 10.81 37.40
CA HIS A 718 -3.45 9.51 37.58
C HIS A 718 -4.68 9.40 36.68
N PHE A 719 -4.88 8.24 36.05
CA PHE A 719 -5.96 7.98 35.11
C PHE A 719 -6.95 6.96 35.72
N ILE A 720 -8.20 7.38 35.97
CA ILE A 720 -9.18 6.58 36.71
C ILE A 720 -10.42 6.27 35.85
N LYS A 721 -10.68 4.99 35.60
CA LYS A 721 -11.89 4.55 34.87
C LYS A 721 -13.15 4.74 35.73
N PHE A 722 -14.27 5.17 35.17
CA PHE A 722 -15.56 5.35 35.89
C PHE A 722 -15.96 4.11 36.71
N ARG A 723 -15.82 2.92 36.13
CA ARG A 723 -16.12 1.65 36.80
C ARG A 723 -15.22 1.40 38.02
N HIS A 724 -13.95 1.80 37.95
CA HIS A 724 -13.01 1.63 39.07
C HIS A 724 -13.39 2.60 40.18
N LEU A 725 -13.66 3.88 39.86
CA LEU A 725 -14.13 4.84 40.85
C LEU A 725 -15.41 4.40 41.57
N ARG A 726 -16.41 3.87 40.84
CA ARG A 726 -17.64 3.35 41.46
C ARG A 726 -17.39 2.15 42.36
N ARG A 727 -16.52 1.23 41.94
CA ARG A 727 -16.10 0.08 42.75
C ARG A 727 -15.43 0.55 44.05
N LEU A 728 -14.53 1.52 43.96
CA LEU A 728 -13.87 2.16 45.09
C LEU A 728 -14.87 2.79 46.08
N ILE A 729 -15.91 3.46 45.57
CA ILE A 729 -16.97 4.05 46.40
C ILE A 729 -17.75 2.97 47.17
N ALA A 730 -18.11 1.88 46.47
CA ALA A 730 -18.94 0.79 46.99
C ALA A 730 -18.22 -0.08 48.04
N GLU A 731 -16.93 -0.35 47.88
CA GLU A 731 -16.14 -1.23 48.76
C GLU A 731 -15.78 -0.61 50.13
N GLY A 732 -16.18 0.63 50.41
CA GLY A 732 -16.04 1.21 51.76
C GLY A 732 -14.60 1.57 52.17
N LEU A 733 -13.89 2.27 51.27
CA LEU A 733 -12.48 2.65 51.45
C LEU A 733 -12.14 3.40 52.75
N ASP A 734 -11.02 3.01 53.36
CA ASP A 734 -10.22 3.86 54.22
C ASP A 734 -9.18 4.67 53.42
N ARG A 735 -8.60 5.68 54.06
CA ARG A 735 -7.68 6.63 53.42
C ARG A 735 -6.39 5.99 52.92
N ARG A 736 -5.88 4.97 53.62
CA ARG A 736 -4.60 4.32 53.32
C ARG A 736 -4.72 3.41 52.10
N LEU A 737 -5.85 2.73 51.96
CA LEU A 737 -6.15 1.87 50.81
C LEU A 737 -6.39 2.72 49.55
N PHE A 738 -6.97 3.92 49.67
CA PHE A 738 -7.11 4.87 48.56
C PHE A 738 -5.74 5.39 48.05
N GLU A 739 -4.84 5.76 48.98
CA GLU A 739 -3.47 6.17 48.66
C GLU A 739 -2.67 5.04 47.97
N THR A 740 -2.84 3.79 48.46
CA THR A 740 -2.19 2.61 47.89
C THR A 740 -2.68 2.29 46.47
N MET A 741 -3.99 2.40 46.22
CA MET A 741 -4.56 2.09 44.90
C MET A 741 -4.29 3.15 43.84
N LEU A 742 -4.09 4.42 44.21
CA LEU A 742 -3.65 5.46 43.28
C LEU A 742 -2.16 5.34 42.91
N GLY A 743 -1.35 4.71 43.77
CA GLY A 743 0.09 4.51 43.56
C GLY A 743 0.48 3.29 42.71
N LEU A 744 -0.48 2.45 42.29
CA LEU A 744 -0.22 1.13 41.67
C LEU A 744 -0.48 1.05 40.16
N ASP A 745 -0.91 2.12 39.47
CA ASP A 745 -1.14 2.08 38.01
C ASP A 745 -0.05 2.87 37.23
N PRO A 746 1.08 2.26 36.87
CA PRO A 746 1.78 2.65 35.65
C PRO A 746 0.92 2.28 34.44
N ILE A 747 0.97 3.11 33.39
CA ILE A 747 0.09 3.19 32.20
C ILE A 747 -0.06 1.89 31.37
N VAL A 748 0.51 0.76 31.79
CA VAL A 748 0.46 -0.49 31.04
C VAL A 748 -0.03 -1.65 31.93
N GLU A 749 -1.35 -1.82 32.05
CA GLU A 749 -1.91 -3.17 32.24
C GLU A 749 -1.55 -3.98 30.98
N ARG A 750 -0.37 -4.64 30.99
CA ARG A 750 0.03 -5.62 29.97
C ARG A 750 -0.86 -6.85 30.13
N GLU A 751 -1.83 -7.04 29.24
CA GLU A 751 -2.28 -8.40 28.92
C GLU A 751 -1.16 -9.06 28.11
N GLY A 752 -0.49 -10.05 28.71
CA GLY A 752 0.57 -10.83 28.06
C GLY A 752 1.92 -10.77 28.79
N VAL A 753 2.05 -11.58 29.83
CA VAL A 753 3.35 -11.92 30.41
C VAL A 753 4.09 -12.84 29.44
N GLN A 754 5.16 -12.33 28.82
CA GLN A 754 6.40 -13.08 28.66
C GLN A 754 7.57 -12.11 28.86
N ILE A 755 8.36 -12.43 29.88
CA ILE A 755 9.58 -11.74 30.29
C ILE A 755 10.66 -12.00 29.21
N PRO A 756 11.35 -10.99 28.66
CA PRO A 756 12.71 -11.18 28.22
C PRO A 756 13.65 -10.90 29.40
N LEU A 757 14.54 -11.86 29.62
CA LEU A 757 15.64 -11.79 30.57
C LEU A 757 16.50 -10.55 30.33
N VAL A 758 17.01 -10.05 31.46
CA VAL A 758 18.11 -9.10 31.62
C VAL A 758 19.20 -9.29 30.56
N LEU A 759 19.55 -8.21 29.86
CA LEU A 759 20.91 -7.75 29.62
C LEU A 759 20.92 -6.22 29.59
#